data_AF-A0A0F0CKW4-F1
#
_entry.id   AF-A0A0F0CKW4-F1
#
_cell.length_a   1.000
_cell.length_b   1.000
_cell.length_c   1.000
_cell.angle_alpha   90.00
_cell.angle_beta   90.00
_cell.angle_gamma   90.00
#
_symmetry.space_group_name_H-M   'P 1'
#
loop_
_entity.id
_entity.type
_entity.pdbx_description
1 polymer ?
#
loop_
_entity_poly.entity_id
_entity_poly.type
_entity_poly.pdbx_seq_one_letter_code
_entity_poly.pdbx_strand_id
1 'polypeptide(L)'
;MDLNIFDRINSDKRYSFLCVAFLIIIFLCISIFSAKDKSLTYDEPQHIRYGAQMLKGDSSRFDDSKMPVSVLNTFPIATLSKMGIRPVEHVNLILRIPTMIIAAIGGIILYFWARRIYNPVSAIFTLALYVFCPNITAFSQVVTTDMAITVLFFASVYFFRMFLNRANWTILCLCALVTGIAQLTKYTAVYLFIIYFVIILFVKLGRIKTAIQSARYSNIGKWFVWFFVFIVIVIFIINAGFLFNKTFTLYKSFDFKSEMFIRLKPLLNNIPVPVPYPYLEGLDWVRHNDVSGFWRANIYLLGDISRMGWKYYYFIALLFKMPIGQIVLIFLALFLSLSKKIKINFKQDDIFIIVPVVFSLIYFNFFFYTYTGIRFILPMFPFLFLYSGRVFFYALSGRPGRLMKYSIFALFVWACISSISYFPHYLSYFNELVGDRKNSYKFLADSNLDWGQNKLYLEKYLDEHDAEQFMVNPSGPLAGKIIVSANDLVGITAPVDVYEWLNKNYEPIEHIAYSWLVFDISKEDVKKYIGESVKLFAEEVQPSNLSKGLGFSCELSNGSSRVLGKTENIHADGSAFTKIQQPIKYFWKGFLKVENTGEYVLSLISYGPSRLYLNDRLYIDNYGGSIPHHKIRKSAIFQLEQGYYPIVFEFTSQSFDAIFDVEMKSFDSMETINLQDKLFS
;
A
#
# COMPACT_ATOMS: atom_id res chain seq x y z
N MET A 1 -19.29 27.12 -50.51
CA MET A 1 -20.11 27.09 -49.28
C MET A 1 -19.16 26.88 -48.09
N ASP A 2 -18.13 27.74 -48.03
CA ASP A 2 -16.82 27.46 -47.41
C ASP A 2 -16.43 28.55 -46.41
N LEU A 3 -17.24 28.71 -45.37
CA LEU A 3 -16.90 29.53 -44.19
C LEU A 3 -17.14 28.81 -42.86
N ASN A 4 -17.66 27.56 -42.86
CA ASN A 4 -18.15 26.88 -41.65
C ASN A 4 -17.21 25.83 -41.02
N ILE A 5 -16.01 25.61 -41.56
CA ILE A 5 -15.06 24.62 -41.00
C ILE A 5 -14.13 25.25 -39.96
N PHE A 6 -13.71 26.50 -40.17
CA PHE A 6 -12.84 27.20 -39.21
C PHE A 6 -13.59 27.65 -37.94
N ASP A 7 -14.87 28.01 -38.06
CA ASP A 7 -15.72 28.32 -36.90
C ASP A 7 -16.12 27.08 -36.10
N ARG A 8 -16.30 25.91 -36.75
CA ARG A 8 -16.48 24.62 -36.04
C ARG A 8 -15.21 24.17 -35.29
N ILE A 9 -14.03 24.41 -35.83
CA ILE A 9 -12.76 24.06 -35.17
C ILE A 9 -12.48 24.94 -33.95
N ASN A 10 -12.96 26.19 -33.92
CA ASN A 10 -12.84 27.07 -32.75
C ASN A 10 -13.93 26.84 -31.70
N SER A 11 -15.15 26.48 -32.10
CA SER A 11 -16.21 26.08 -31.15
C SER A 11 -15.91 24.73 -30.50
N ASP A 12 -15.41 23.74 -31.25
CA ASP A 12 -15.00 22.41 -30.75
C ASP A 12 -13.89 22.48 -29.68
N LYS A 13 -12.99 23.47 -29.78
CA LYS A 13 -11.94 23.69 -28.77
C LYS A 13 -12.51 24.17 -27.43
N ARG A 14 -13.50 25.07 -27.46
CA ARG A 14 -14.13 25.60 -26.25
C ARG A 14 -14.95 24.53 -25.54
N TYR A 15 -15.79 23.78 -26.27
CA TYR A 15 -16.58 22.69 -25.68
C TYR A 15 -15.69 21.58 -25.12
N SER A 16 -14.62 21.21 -25.83
CA SER A 16 -13.67 20.22 -25.33
C SER A 16 -13.01 20.66 -24.02
N PHE A 17 -12.66 21.94 -23.88
CA PHE A 17 -12.06 22.48 -22.66
C PHE A 17 -13.06 22.46 -21.49
N LEU A 18 -14.31 22.85 -21.73
CA LEU A 18 -15.37 22.81 -20.71
C LEU A 18 -15.63 21.38 -20.23
N CYS A 19 -15.69 20.39 -21.13
CA CYS A 19 -15.85 18.99 -20.74
C CYS A 19 -14.67 18.47 -19.92
N VAL A 20 -13.43 18.85 -20.26
CA VAL A 20 -12.24 18.48 -19.49
C VAL A 20 -12.28 19.12 -18.11
N ALA A 21 -12.55 20.43 -18.02
CA ALA A 21 -12.68 21.12 -16.75
C ALA A 21 -13.78 20.48 -15.87
N PHE A 22 -14.93 20.17 -16.46
CA PHE A 22 -16.03 19.48 -15.78
C PHE A 22 -15.62 18.11 -15.23
N LEU A 23 -14.94 17.27 -16.02
CA LEU A 23 -14.46 15.97 -15.55
C LEU A 23 -13.41 16.08 -14.44
N ILE A 24 -12.52 17.07 -14.50
CA ILE A 24 -11.55 17.32 -13.43
C ILE A 24 -12.23 17.83 -12.16
N ILE A 25 -13.24 18.70 -12.29
CA ILE A 25 -14.05 19.15 -11.15
C ILE A 25 -14.79 17.96 -10.54
N ILE A 26 -15.42 17.10 -11.34
CA ILE A 26 -16.05 15.86 -10.87
C ILE A 26 -15.03 15.01 -10.10
N PHE A 27 -13.86 14.79 -10.66
CA PHE A 27 -12.81 14.00 -10.02
C PHE A 27 -12.42 14.57 -8.65
N LEU A 28 -12.21 15.89 -8.56
CA LEU A 28 -11.87 16.55 -7.30
C LEU A 28 -13.04 16.50 -6.30
N CYS A 29 -14.28 16.73 -6.73
CA CYS A 29 -15.45 16.62 -5.87
C CYS A 29 -15.58 15.20 -5.31
N ILE A 30 -15.54 14.17 -6.16
CA ILE A 30 -15.55 12.77 -5.74
C ILE A 30 -14.41 12.53 -4.74
N SER A 31 -13.20 13.01 -5.05
CA SER A 31 -12.03 12.81 -4.21
C SER A 31 -12.18 13.42 -2.82
N ILE A 32 -12.66 14.67 -2.74
CA ILE A 32 -12.85 15.43 -1.51
C ILE A 32 -13.96 14.81 -0.66
N PHE A 33 -15.15 14.60 -1.23
CA PHE A 33 -16.29 14.09 -0.48
C PHE A 33 -16.07 12.65 0.01
N SER A 34 -15.35 11.83 -0.75
CA SER A 34 -15.01 10.48 -0.31
C SER A 34 -13.87 10.42 0.71
N ALA A 35 -13.00 11.44 0.80
CA ALA A 35 -11.89 11.44 1.75
C ALA A 35 -12.20 12.04 3.12
N LYS A 36 -13.33 12.78 3.26
CA LYS A 36 -13.67 13.58 4.44
C LYS A 36 -13.71 12.75 5.74
N ASP A 37 -14.32 11.57 5.68
CA ASP A 37 -14.59 10.73 6.87
C ASP A 37 -13.61 9.54 6.99
N LYS A 38 -12.47 9.60 6.31
CA LYS A 38 -11.46 8.53 6.33
C LYS A 38 -10.35 8.82 7.35
N SER A 39 -10.02 7.82 8.17
CA SER A 39 -8.82 7.82 9.01
C SER A 39 -7.54 7.78 8.16
N LEU A 40 -6.41 8.07 8.79
CA LEU A 40 -5.10 7.86 8.19
C LEU A 40 -4.85 6.37 7.93
N THR A 41 -4.20 6.04 6.82
CA THR A 41 -3.70 4.70 6.56
C THR A 41 -2.45 4.39 7.39
N TYR A 42 -2.00 3.14 7.41
CA TYR A 42 -0.78 2.73 8.12
C TYR A 42 0.48 3.44 7.61
N ASP A 43 0.56 3.79 6.32
CA ASP A 43 1.74 4.41 5.70
C ASP A 43 1.79 5.94 5.81
N GLU A 44 0.63 6.60 5.88
CA GLU A 44 0.54 8.08 5.86
C GLU A 44 1.35 8.76 6.97
N PRO A 45 1.34 8.30 8.24
CA PRO A 45 2.11 8.92 9.32
C PRO A 45 3.61 9.04 9.01
N GLN A 46 4.19 8.03 8.36
CA GLN A 46 5.62 8.05 8.02
C GLN A 46 5.91 9.05 6.89
N HIS A 47 5.03 9.16 5.89
CA HIS A 47 5.15 10.18 4.83
C HIS A 47 5.00 11.59 5.40
N ILE A 48 4.04 11.80 6.31
CA ILE A 48 3.85 13.07 7.00
C ILE A 48 5.09 13.41 7.85
N ARG A 49 5.62 12.46 8.61
CA ARG A 49 6.85 12.64 9.40
C ARG A 49 8.02 13.05 8.51
N TYR A 50 8.26 12.34 7.40
CA TYR A 50 9.36 12.65 6.50
C TYR A 50 9.19 14.01 5.80
N GLY A 51 7.98 14.35 5.36
CA GLY A 51 7.68 15.68 4.80
C GLY A 51 7.96 16.81 5.80
N ALA A 52 7.54 16.64 7.06
CA ALA A 52 7.81 17.61 8.12
C ALA A 52 9.31 17.72 8.47
N GLN A 53 10.05 16.62 8.42
CA GLN A 53 11.50 16.61 8.60
C GLN A 53 12.22 17.38 7.48
N MET A 54 11.86 17.11 6.22
CA MET A 54 12.39 17.80 5.05
C MET A 54 12.11 19.32 5.10
N LEU A 55 10.94 19.74 5.59
CA LEU A 55 10.63 21.17 5.80
C LEU A 55 11.52 21.87 6.83
N LYS A 56 12.19 21.10 7.70
CA LYS A 56 13.20 21.59 8.65
C LYS A 56 14.62 21.59 8.07
N GLY A 57 14.78 21.26 6.79
CA GLY A 57 16.08 21.20 6.12
C GLY A 57 16.86 19.91 6.37
N ASP A 58 16.19 18.87 6.88
CA ASP A 58 16.82 17.57 7.15
C ASP A 58 16.30 16.51 6.16
N SER A 59 17.21 16.02 5.33
CA SER A 59 16.95 14.98 4.33
C SER A 59 17.56 13.62 4.68
N SER A 60 17.96 13.43 5.95
CA SER A 60 18.44 12.14 6.45
C SER A 60 17.33 11.10 6.47
N ARG A 61 17.69 9.81 6.37
CA ARG A 61 16.70 8.73 6.36
C ARG A 61 16.48 8.16 7.75
N PHE A 62 15.23 7.84 8.04
CA PHE A 62 14.84 6.92 9.11
C PHE A 62 14.14 5.65 8.58
N ASP A 63 13.90 5.59 7.28
CA ASP A 63 13.11 4.57 6.58
C ASP A 63 13.67 4.33 5.17
N ASP A 64 13.43 3.16 4.60
CA ASP A 64 13.94 2.75 3.30
C ASP A 64 13.23 3.41 2.11
N SER A 65 11.98 3.85 2.25
CA SER A 65 11.07 4.11 1.13
C SER A 65 10.50 5.52 1.07
N LYS A 66 10.52 6.30 2.17
CA LYS A 66 10.01 7.69 2.15
C LYS A 66 10.89 8.63 1.32
N MET A 67 10.26 9.53 0.57
CA MET A 67 10.94 10.33 -0.45
C MET A 67 10.55 11.82 -0.38
N PRO A 68 11.39 12.75 -0.89
CA PRO A 68 11.19 14.19 -0.74
C PRO A 68 9.84 14.74 -1.21
N VAL A 69 9.17 14.07 -2.16
CA VAL A 69 7.84 14.48 -2.62
C VAL A 69 6.81 14.60 -1.48
N SER A 70 6.97 13.86 -0.37
CA SER A 70 6.08 13.93 0.79
C SER A 70 6.02 15.31 1.45
N VAL A 71 7.00 16.19 1.19
CA VAL A 71 6.94 17.61 1.59
C VAL A 71 5.66 18.29 1.11
N LEU A 72 5.22 17.99 -0.11
CA LEU A 72 4.05 18.62 -0.72
C LEU A 72 2.80 18.40 0.12
N ASN A 73 2.63 17.22 0.71
CA ASN A 73 1.49 16.88 1.56
C ASN A 73 1.51 17.61 2.90
N THR A 74 2.70 17.81 3.48
CA THR A 74 2.84 18.50 4.76
C THR A 74 2.86 20.01 4.67
N PHE A 75 3.18 20.55 3.49
CA PHE A 75 3.34 21.98 3.27
C PHE A 75 2.10 22.83 3.65
N PRO A 76 0.85 22.43 3.33
CA PRO A 76 -0.33 23.19 3.73
C PRO A 76 -0.47 23.33 5.25
N ILE A 77 -0.32 22.23 6.00
CA ILE A 77 -0.42 22.24 7.46
C ILE A 77 0.72 23.04 8.09
N ALA A 78 1.94 22.91 7.57
CA ALA A 78 3.07 23.71 8.05
C ALA A 78 2.86 25.22 7.82
N THR A 79 2.24 25.59 6.70
CA THR A 79 1.90 26.99 6.39
C THR A 79 0.82 27.52 7.33
N LEU A 80 -0.27 26.78 7.52
CA LEU A 80 -1.35 27.15 8.45
C LEU A 80 -0.83 27.31 9.89
N SER A 81 0.01 26.37 10.35
CA SER A 81 0.63 26.42 11.68
C SER A 81 1.50 27.67 11.87
N LYS A 82 2.27 28.07 10.85
CA LYS A 82 3.04 29.34 10.88
C LYS A 82 2.16 30.59 10.92
N MET A 83 0.95 30.51 10.39
CA MET A 83 -0.06 31.59 10.46
C MET A 83 -0.84 31.58 11.78
N GLY A 84 -0.51 30.70 12.73
CA GLY A 84 -1.23 30.54 13.99
C GLY A 84 -2.54 29.76 13.87
N ILE A 85 -2.84 29.18 12.70
CA ILE A 85 -4.05 28.39 12.45
C ILE A 85 -3.74 26.92 12.74
N ARG A 86 -4.44 26.34 13.71
CA ARG A 86 -4.37 24.90 14.00
C ARG A 86 -5.67 24.24 13.53
N PRO A 87 -5.71 23.66 12.31
CA PRO A 87 -6.89 22.91 11.90
C PRO A 87 -7.02 21.71 12.84
N VAL A 88 -8.15 21.62 13.54
CA VAL A 88 -8.50 20.46 14.38
C VAL A 88 -9.38 19.52 13.57
N GLU A 89 -10.34 20.09 12.84
CA GLU A 89 -11.21 19.35 11.93
C GLU A 89 -10.56 19.15 10.56
N HIS A 90 -10.82 17.99 9.95
CA HIS A 90 -10.44 17.68 8.56
C HIS A 90 -8.95 17.77 8.21
N VAL A 91 -8.04 17.67 9.20
CA VAL A 91 -6.58 17.68 8.98
C VAL A 91 -6.15 16.64 7.95
N ASN A 92 -6.70 15.43 8.01
CA ASN A 92 -6.41 14.35 7.06
C ASN A 92 -6.74 14.78 5.62
N LEU A 93 -7.88 15.44 5.41
CA LEU A 93 -8.29 15.93 4.10
C LEU A 93 -7.30 16.98 3.58
N ILE A 94 -6.92 17.96 4.41
CA ILE A 94 -5.97 19.02 4.02
C ILE A 94 -4.62 18.43 3.60
N LEU A 95 -4.13 17.42 4.33
CA LEU A 95 -2.88 16.72 3.99
C LEU A 95 -2.96 15.97 2.64
N ARG A 96 -4.15 15.53 2.23
CA ARG A 96 -4.40 14.76 1.00
C ARG A 96 -4.65 15.62 -0.25
N ILE A 97 -5.05 16.89 -0.08
CA ILE A 97 -5.31 17.83 -1.21
C ILE A 97 -4.15 17.86 -2.23
N PRO A 98 -2.87 17.93 -1.83
CA PRO A 98 -1.76 17.89 -2.78
C PRO A 98 -1.74 16.64 -3.65
N THR A 99 -2.03 15.46 -3.10
CA THR A 99 -2.13 14.21 -3.86
C THR A 99 -3.30 14.25 -4.85
N MET A 100 -4.45 14.82 -4.46
CA MET A 100 -5.61 14.99 -5.34
C MET A 100 -5.30 15.93 -6.52
N ILE A 101 -4.60 17.04 -6.27
CA ILE A 101 -4.16 17.97 -7.31
C ILE A 101 -3.19 17.28 -8.28
N ILE A 102 -2.22 16.52 -7.76
CA ILE A 102 -1.30 15.73 -8.58
C ILE A 102 -2.07 14.77 -9.48
N ALA A 103 -3.05 14.04 -8.95
CA ALA A 103 -3.89 13.14 -9.74
C ALA A 103 -4.69 13.86 -10.84
N ALA A 104 -5.24 15.05 -10.54
CA ALA A 104 -5.94 15.87 -11.52
C ALA A 104 -5.00 16.34 -12.65
N ILE A 105 -3.77 16.76 -12.32
CA ILE A 105 -2.73 17.09 -13.31
C ILE A 105 -2.42 15.87 -14.20
N GLY A 106 -2.36 14.67 -13.62
CA GLY A 106 -2.20 13.42 -14.36
C GLY A 106 -3.30 13.20 -15.41
N GLY A 107 -4.56 13.41 -15.04
CA GLY A 107 -5.69 13.34 -15.96
C GLY A 107 -5.58 14.37 -17.10
N ILE A 108 -5.16 15.60 -16.80
CA ILE A 108 -4.96 16.64 -17.81
C ILE A 108 -3.85 16.25 -18.80
N ILE A 109 -2.71 15.71 -18.31
CA ILE A 109 -1.62 15.22 -19.17
C ILE A 109 -2.11 14.07 -20.06
N LEU A 110 -2.89 13.13 -19.49
CA LEU A 110 -3.51 12.03 -20.22
C LEU A 110 -4.40 12.54 -21.36
N TYR A 111 -5.27 13.52 -21.09
CA TYR A 111 -6.11 14.14 -22.12
C TYR A 111 -5.28 14.74 -23.25
N PHE A 112 -4.22 15.51 -22.92
CA PHE A 112 -3.39 16.13 -23.95
C PHE A 112 -2.60 15.10 -24.78
N TRP A 113 -2.18 13.99 -24.19
CA TRP A 113 -1.56 12.90 -24.95
C TRP A 113 -2.60 12.19 -25.83
N ALA A 114 -3.74 11.81 -25.27
CA ALA A 114 -4.82 11.13 -26.01
C ALA A 114 -5.33 11.99 -27.19
N ARG A 115 -5.49 13.30 -27.00
CA ARG A 115 -5.90 14.25 -28.04
C ARG A 115 -4.93 14.30 -29.20
N ARG A 116 -3.62 14.14 -28.95
CA ARG A 116 -2.58 14.15 -29.99
C ARG A 116 -2.53 12.86 -30.80
N ILE A 117 -2.89 11.72 -30.20
CA ILE A 117 -2.89 10.41 -30.89
C ILE A 117 -4.22 10.20 -31.63
N TYR A 118 -5.34 10.59 -31.01
CA TYR A 118 -6.69 10.33 -31.49
C TYR A 118 -7.38 11.61 -31.97
N ASN A 119 -8.42 12.05 -31.26
CA ASN A 119 -9.12 13.30 -31.48
C ASN A 119 -9.64 13.83 -30.12
N PRO A 120 -10.12 15.08 -30.02
CA PRO A 120 -10.58 15.66 -28.76
C PRO A 120 -11.68 14.86 -28.06
N VAL A 121 -12.64 14.31 -28.80
CA VAL A 121 -13.78 13.56 -28.22
C VAL A 121 -13.32 12.22 -27.64
N SER A 122 -12.51 11.45 -28.36
CA SER A 122 -11.93 10.21 -27.84
C SER A 122 -11.03 10.45 -26.63
N ALA A 123 -10.36 11.62 -26.58
CA ALA A 123 -9.57 12.03 -25.43
C ALA A 123 -10.43 12.34 -24.19
N ILE A 124 -11.64 12.88 -24.37
CA ILE A 124 -12.61 13.08 -23.26
C ILE A 124 -13.04 11.73 -22.68
N PHE A 125 -13.40 10.75 -23.52
CA PHE A 125 -13.73 9.40 -23.04
C PHE A 125 -12.53 8.72 -22.34
N THR A 126 -11.32 8.93 -22.87
CA THR A 126 -10.09 8.44 -22.24
C THR A 126 -9.86 9.05 -20.85
N LEU A 127 -10.08 10.36 -20.72
CA LEU A 127 -10.03 11.05 -19.42
C LEU A 127 -11.13 10.55 -18.49
N ALA A 128 -12.34 10.32 -18.99
CA ALA A 128 -13.44 9.80 -18.18
C ALA A 128 -13.11 8.40 -17.61
N LEU A 129 -12.46 7.52 -18.37
CA LEU A 129 -11.99 6.22 -17.84
C LEU A 129 -10.99 6.38 -16.66
N TYR A 130 -10.12 7.39 -16.73
CA TYR A 130 -9.19 7.72 -15.65
C TYR A 130 -9.91 8.29 -14.42
N VAL A 131 -10.86 9.22 -14.64
CA VAL A 131 -11.66 9.84 -13.57
C VAL A 131 -12.55 8.82 -12.86
N PHE A 132 -13.17 7.90 -13.60
CA PHE A 132 -13.98 6.81 -13.07
C PHE A 132 -13.17 5.52 -12.90
N CYS A 133 -11.87 5.63 -12.59
CA CYS A 133 -11.08 4.49 -12.13
C CYS A 133 -11.05 4.47 -10.60
N PRO A 134 -11.60 3.43 -9.94
CA PRO A 134 -11.63 3.37 -8.48
C PRO A 134 -10.23 3.39 -7.86
N ASN A 135 -9.23 2.77 -8.49
CA ASN A 135 -7.85 2.81 -7.97
C ASN A 135 -7.22 4.21 -8.07
N ILE A 136 -7.43 4.94 -9.16
CA ILE A 136 -6.93 6.32 -9.26
C ILE A 136 -7.56 7.20 -8.18
N THR A 137 -8.87 7.10 -7.99
CA THR A 137 -9.56 7.84 -6.93
C THR A 137 -9.07 7.42 -5.55
N ALA A 138 -8.94 6.12 -5.26
CA ALA A 138 -8.46 5.62 -3.99
C ALA A 138 -7.06 6.16 -3.63
N PHE A 139 -6.10 6.05 -4.55
CA PHE A 139 -4.72 6.49 -4.30
C PHE A 139 -4.54 8.01 -4.39
N SER A 140 -5.48 8.74 -4.98
CA SER A 140 -5.49 10.22 -4.92
C SER A 140 -5.85 10.77 -3.53
N GLN A 141 -6.47 9.94 -2.68
CA GLN A 141 -6.99 10.30 -1.37
C GLN A 141 -6.08 9.83 -0.22
N VAL A 142 -4.80 9.56 -0.48
CA VAL A 142 -3.84 9.14 0.55
C VAL A 142 -2.53 9.92 0.43
N VAL A 143 -1.89 10.18 1.57
CA VAL A 143 -0.57 10.80 1.67
C VAL A 143 0.51 9.74 1.45
N THR A 144 0.63 9.26 0.21
CA THR A 144 1.68 8.34 -0.22
C THR A 144 2.34 8.82 -1.50
N THR A 145 3.43 8.15 -1.88
CA THR A 145 4.16 8.46 -3.12
C THR A 145 3.51 7.88 -4.38
N ASP A 146 2.51 7.00 -4.24
CA ASP A 146 2.02 6.12 -5.32
C ASP A 146 1.35 6.89 -6.46
N MET A 147 0.55 7.89 -6.12
CA MET A 147 -0.09 8.73 -7.13
C MET A 147 0.92 9.66 -7.81
N ALA A 148 1.88 10.20 -7.06
CA ALA A 148 2.93 11.05 -7.59
C ALA A 148 3.81 10.32 -8.59
N ILE A 149 4.28 9.11 -8.26
CA ILE A 149 5.04 8.29 -9.21
C ILE A 149 4.17 7.91 -10.41
N THR A 150 2.90 7.58 -10.23
CA THR A 150 1.98 7.25 -11.35
C THR A 150 1.93 8.37 -12.39
N VAL A 151 1.73 9.61 -11.94
CA VAL A 151 1.65 10.77 -12.83
C VAL A 151 3.00 11.13 -13.44
N LEU A 152 4.05 11.19 -12.63
CA LEU A 152 5.38 11.62 -13.10
C LEU A 152 6.04 10.57 -13.98
N PHE A 153 5.79 9.29 -13.77
CA PHE A 153 6.24 8.21 -14.65
C PHE A 153 5.56 8.29 -16.01
N PHE A 154 4.23 8.50 -16.04
CA PHE A 154 3.49 8.71 -17.29
C PHE A 154 3.94 9.97 -18.03
N ALA A 155 4.07 11.10 -17.32
CA ALA A 155 4.54 12.36 -17.88
C ALA A 155 5.99 12.27 -18.39
N SER A 156 6.86 11.56 -17.67
CA SER A 156 8.24 11.29 -18.08
C SER A 156 8.28 10.56 -19.43
N VAL A 157 7.46 9.53 -19.63
CA VAL A 157 7.39 8.82 -20.92
C VAL A 157 6.74 9.68 -22.01
N TYR A 158 5.76 10.53 -21.67
CA TYR A 158 5.14 11.48 -22.60
C TYR A 158 6.16 12.48 -23.18
N PHE A 159 6.94 13.15 -22.33
CA PHE A 159 7.95 14.10 -22.78
C PHE A 159 9.10 13.40 -23.50
N PHE A 160 9.47 12.19 -23.07
CA PHE A 160 10.44 11.37 -23.79
C PHE A 160 9.97 11.01 -25.21
N ARG A 161 8.69 10.64 -25.37
CA ARG A 161 8.06 10.47 -26.68
C ARG A 161 8.14 11.74 -27.52
N MET A 162 7.81 12.89 -26.93
CA MET A 162 7.89 14.17 -27.64
C MET A 162 9.34 14.44 -28.11
N PHE A 163 10.33 14.18 -27.28
CA PHE A 163 11.74 14.38 -27.60
C PHE A 163 12.21 13.44 -28.71
N LEU A 164 11.90 12.15 -28.65
CA LEU A 164 12.28 11.18 -29.69
C LEU A 164 11.60 11.46 -31.04
N ASN A 165 10.37 11.99 -31.03
CA ASN A 165 9.66 12.36 -32.25
C ASN A 165 10.06 13.75 -32.78
N ARG A 166 10.42 14.68 -31.89
CA ARG A 166 10.82 16.07 -32.21
C ARG A 166 12.00 16.45 -31.32
N ALA A 167 13.20 16.25 -31.86
CA ALA A 167 14.41 16.43 -31.10
C ALA A 167 14.71 17.93 -30.90
N ASN A 168 14.43 18.43 -29.70
CA ASN A 168 14.49 19.83 -29.31
C ASN A 168 15.01 19.94 -27.86
N TRP A 169 15.91 20.91 -27.61
CA TRP A 169 16.44 21.26 -26.30
C TRP A 169 15.38 21.57 -25.25
N THR A 170 14.34 22.33 -25.57
CA THR A 170 13.27 22.64 -24.60
C THR A 170 12.55 21.37 -24.15
N ILE A 171 12.27 20.46 -25.08
CA ILE A 171 11.59 19.20 -24.77
C ILE A 171 12.53 18.26 -24.00
N LEU A 172 13.84 18.26 -24.34
CA LEU A 172 14.86 17.53 -23.58
C LEU A 172 14.92 18.01 -22.13
N CYS A 173 15.02 19.32 -21.89
CA CYS A 173 15.09 19.89 -20.55
C CYS A 173 13.81 19.59 -19.76
N LEU A 174 12.63 19.69 -20.38
CA LEU A 174 11.36 19.31 -19.74
C LEU A 174 11.32 17.81 -19.42
N CYS A 175 11.77 16.95 -20.33
CA CYS A 175 11.86 15.52 -20.09
C CYS A 175 12.79 15.23 -18.91
N ALA A 176 13.99 15.81 -18.89
CA ALA A 176 14.98 15.63 -17.83
C ALA A 176 14.48 16.15 -16.48
N LEU A 177 13.82 17.31 -16.47
CA LEU A 177 13.20 17.89 -15.27
C LEU A 177 12.14 16.94 -14.70
N VAL A 178 11.19 16.50 -15.53
CA VAL A 178 10.09 15.62 -15.08
C VAL A 178 10.62 14.26 -14.64
N THR A 179 11.60 13.69 -15.36
CA THR A 179 12.28 12.45 -14.93
C THR A 179 13.03 12.63 -13.61
N GLY A 180 13.73 13.75 -13.43
CA GLY A 180 14.41 14.09 -12.18
C GLY A 180 13.45 14.20 -11.00
N ILE A 181 12.33 14.89 -11.18
CA ILE A 181 11.27 14.99 -10.16
C ILE A 181 10.66 13.61 -9.87
N ALA A 182 10.48 12.76 -10.90
CA ALA A 182 10.02 11.38 -10.69
C ALA A 182 10.95 10.60 -9.74
N GLN A 183 12.28 10.78 -9.83
CA GLN A 183 13.24 10.15 -8.92
C GLN A 183 13.09 10.58 -7.46
N LEU A 184 12.49 11.75 -7.20
CA LEU A 184 12.19 12.24 -5.85
C LEU A 184 10.88 11.69 -5.28
N THR A 185 10.19 10.81 -6.02
CA THR A 185 8.90 10.27 -5.60
C THR A 185 8.98 8.85 -5.08
N LYS A 186 9.57 7.93 -5.84
CA LYS A 186 9.66 6.51 -5.48
C LYS A 186 10.79 5.87 -6.26
N TYR A 187 11.49 4.90 -5.67
CA TYR A 187 12.58 4.19 -6.35
C TYR A 187 12.16 3.43 -7.61
N THR A 188 10.87 3.13 -7.78
CA THR A 188 10.29 2.65 -9.04
C THR A 188 10.62 3.56 -10.24
N ALA A 189 10.86 4.86 -10.01
CA ALA A 189 11.28 5.80 -11.05
C ALA A 189 12.61 5.42 -11.71
N VAL A 190 13.50 4.69 -11.03
CA VAL A 190 14.79 4.25 -11.60
C VAL A 190 14.56 3.38 -12.85
N TYR A 191 13.45 2.65 -12.91
CA TYR A 191 13.09 1.84 -14.08
C TYR A 191 12.77 2.64 -15.34
N LEU A 192 12.54 3.96 -15.24
CA LEU A 192 12.38 4.82 -16.41
C LEU A 192 13.61 4.76 -17.33
N PHE A 193 14.83 4.66 -16.78
CA PHE A 193 16.04 4.59 -17.61
C PHE A 193 16.09 3.30 -18.43
N ILE A 194 15.69 2.16 -17.84
CA ILE A 194 15.59 0.88 -18.55
C ILE A 194 14.52 0.97 -19.64
N ILE A 195 13.35 1.53 -19.33
CA ILE A 195 12.26 1.72 -20.28
C ILE A 195 12.69 2.61 -21.46
N TYR A 196 13.37 3.72 -21.19
CA TYR A 196 13.90 4.60 -22.23
C TYR A 196 14.90 3.89 -23.12
N PHE A 197 15.80 3.11 -22.53
CA PHE A 197 16.77 2.31 -23.27
C PHE A 197 16.06 1.31 -24.20
N VAL A 198 15.11 0.53 -23.68
CA VAL A 198 14.33 -0.42 -24.48
C VAL A 198 13.56 0.28 -25.60
N ILE A 199 12.91 1.41 -25.33
CA ILE A 199 12.21 2.20 -26.37
C ILE A 199 13.20 2.67 -27.44
N ILE A 200 14.37 3.20 -27.07
CA ILE A 200 15.41 3.64 -28.02
C ILE A 200 15.83 2.46 -28.89
N LEU A 201 16.11 1.29 -28.30
CA LEU A 201 16.48 0.10 -29.04
C LEU A 201 15.45 -0.24 -30.11
N PHE A 202 14.18 -0.39 -29.77
CA PHE A 202 13.16 -0.75 -30.75
C PHE A 202 12.89 0.35 -31.80
N VAL A 203 12.92 1.63 -31.42
CA VAL A 203 12.71 2.75 -32.34
C VAL A 203 13.88 2.88 -33.33
N LYS A 204 15.13 2.67 -32.86
CA LYS A 204 16.35 2.86 -33.67
C LYS A 204 16.82 1.59 -34.38
N LEU A 205 16.67 0.38 -33.82
CA LEU A 205 17.00 -0.90 -34.49
C LEU A 205 16.24 -1.03 -35.81
N GLY A 206 14.98 -0.59 -35.85
CA GLY A 206 14.21 -0.54 -37.08
C GLY A 206 14.65 0.54 -38.10
N ARG A 207 15.66 1.36 -37.78
CA ARG A 207 16.34 2.33 -38.67
C ARG A 207 17.83 2.01 -38.87
N ILE A 208 18.41 1.11 -38.07
CA ILE A 208 19.82 0.68 -38.17
C ILE A 208 20.07 -0.04 -39.51
N LYS A 209 19.13 -0.87 -39.99
CA LYS A 209 19.23 -1.47 -41.34
C LYS A 209 19.32 -0.42 -42.47
N THR A 210 18.62 0.70 -42.33
CA THR A 210 18.60 1.80 -43.32
C THR A 210 19.78 2.76 -43.15
N ALA A 211 20.29 2.91 -41.92
CA ALA A 211 21.42 3.77 -41.59
C ALA A 211 22.78 3.10 -41.91
N ILE A 212 22.91 1.77 -41.82
CA ILE A 212 24.13 1.06 -42.23
C ILE A 212 24.41 1.24 -43.74
N GLN A 213 23.38 1.47 -44.55
CA GLN A 213 23.50 1.71 -45.99
C GLN A 213 23.81 3.18 -46.37
N SER A 214 23.67 4.13 -45.44
CA SER A 214 23.97 5.54 -45.71
C SER A 214 24.95 6.03 -44.67
N ALA A 215 26.22 6.24 -45.06
CA ALA A 215 27.34 6.70 -44.23
C ALA A 215 27.10 8.09 -43.58
N ARG A 216 26.09 8.18 -42.72
CA ARG A 216 25.53 9.41 -42.16
C ARG A 216 25.61 9.34 -40.63
N TYR A 217 26.82 9.13 -40.13
CA TYR A 217 27.15 9.16 -38.70
C TYR A 217 27.31 10.57 -38.12
N SER A 218 26.88 11.63 -38.83
CA SER A 218 27.09 13.04 -38.41
C SER A 218 26.29 13.52 -37.20
N ASN A 219 25.53 12.64 -36.51
CA ASN A 219 24.67 13.05 -35.39
C ASN A 219 24.92 12.27 -34.08
N ILE A 220 25.82 11.29 -34.02
CA ILE A 220 26.00 10.49 -32.79
C ILE A 220 26.56 11.32 -31.63
N GLY A 221 27.48 12.25 -31.92
CA GLY A 221 27.98 13.22 -30.95
C GLY A 221 26.88 14.11 -30.38
N LYS A 222 25.93 14.56 -31.21
CA LYS A 222 24.77 15.36 -30.73
C LYS A 222 23.87 14.55 -29.80
N TRP A 223 23.61 13.27 -30.10
CA TRP A 223 22.85 12.40 -29.20
C TRP A 223 23.59 12.15 -27.88
N PHE A 224 24.92 12.04 -27.91
CA PHE A 224 25.74 11.95 -26.71
C PHE A 224 25.64 13.22 -25.85
N VAL A 225 25.73 14.41 -26.46
CA VAL A 225 25.54 15.69 -25.74
C VAL A 225 24.15 15.77 -25.13
N TRP A 226 23.09 15.40 -25.86
CA TRP A 226 21.73 15.37 -25.30
C TRP A 226 21.60 14.40 -24.14
N PHE A 227 22.16 13.20 -24.25
CA PHE A 227 22.16 12.25 -23.15
C PHE A 227 22.93 12.78 -21.94
N PHE A 228 24.10 13.38 -22.15
CA PHE A 228 24.89 13.99 -21.09
C PHE A 228 24.12 15.12 -20.38
N VAL A 229 23.55 16.07 -21.13
CA VAL A 229 22.75 17.17 -20.58
C VAL A 229 21.53 16.63 -19.82
N PHE A 230 20.86 15.62 -20.37
CA PHE A 230 19.75 14.95 -19.69
C PHE A 230 20.16 14.37 -18.34
N ILE A 231 21.25 13.62 -18.29
CA ILE A 231 21.77 13.01 -17.05
C ILE A 231 22.19 14.08 -16.04
N VAL A 232 22.88 15.14 -16.48
CA VAL A 232 23.28 16.25 -15.60
C VAL A 232 22.07 16.93 -14.97
N ILE A 233 21.02 17.22 -15.74
CA ILE A 233 19.79 17.82 -15.21
C ILE A 233 19.12 16.87 -14.20
N VAL A 234 18.98 15.58 -14.54
CA VAL A 234 18.36 14.59 -13.63
C VAL A 234 19.13 14.48 -12.32
N ILE A 235 20.45 14.37 -12.39
CA ILE A 235 21.33 14.32 -11.21
C ILE A 235 21.18 15.61 -10.39
N PHE A 236 21.18 16.78 -11.03
CA PHE A 236 21.00 18.05 -10.34
C PHE A 236 19.66 18.11 -9.60
N ILE A 237 18.56 17.68 -10.20
CA ILE A 237 17.24 17.65 -9.55
C ILE A 237 17.21 16.68 -8.37
N ILE A 238 17.81 15.49 -8.50
CA ILE A 238 17.94 14.54 -7.37
C ILE A 238 18.69 15.22 -6.22
N ASN A 239 19.81 15.86 -6.52
CA ASN A 239 20.61 16.58 -5.53
C ASN A 239 19.83 17.70 -4.85
N ALA A 240 19.17 18.56 -5.62
CA ALA A 240 18.36 19.63 -5.09
C ALA A 240 17.22 19.12 -4.19
N GLY A 241 16.56 18.01 -4.58
CA GLY A 241 15.47 17.42 -3.80
C GLY A 241 15.89 16.80 -2.47
N PHE A 242 17.15 16.38 -2.32
CA PHE A 242 17.75 15.95 -1.06
C PHE A 242 18.74 16.99 -0.50
N LEU A 243 18.58 18.26 -0.86
CA LEU A 243 19.34 19.38 -0.28
C LEU A 243 20.87 19.23 -0.38
N PHE A 244 21.35 18.55 -1.44
CA PHE A 244 22.77 18.23 -1.66
C PHE A 244 23.42 17.45 -0.50
N ASN A 245 22.62 16.69 0.26
CA ASN A 245 23.08 16.00 1.45
C ASN A 245 24.19 14.97 1.11
N LYS A 246 25.42 15.31 1.52
CA LYS A 246 26.62 14.49 1.37
C LYS A 246 26.84 14.00 -0.08
N THR A 247 26.48 14.82 -1.07
CA THR A 247 26.79 14.55 -2.48
C THR A 247 28.30 14.43 -2.68
N PHE A 248 28.72 13.57 -3.61
CA PHE A 248 30.13 13.25 -3.87
C PHE A 248 30.83 12.49 -2.73
N THR A 249 30.07 11.90 -1.82
CA THR A 249 30.61 10.89 -0.90
C THR A 249 31.26 9.76 -1.70
N LEU A 250 32.47 9.34 -1.30
CA LEU A 250 33.17 8.24 -1.94
C LEU A 250 32.40 6.93 -1.74
N TYR A 251 32.31 6.11 -2.78
CA TYR A 251 31.56 4.85 -2.76
C TYR A 251 31.93 3.93 -1.58
N LYS A 252 33.21 3.88 -1.19
CA LYS A 252 33.69 3.08 -0.06
C LYS A 252 33.11 3.50 1.31
N SER A 253 32.60 4.72 1.43
CA SER A 253 32.08 5.28 2.69
C SER A 253 30.61 4.93 2.92
N PHE A 254 29.96 4.28 1.96
CA PHE A 254 28.59 3.79 2.09
C PHE A 254 28.58 2.42 2.78
N ASP A 255 27.69 2.30 3.77
CA ASP A 255 27.40 1.04 4.43
C ASP A 255 26.30 0.26 3.69
N PHE A 256 26.66 -0.26 2.51
CA PHE A 256 25.73 -1.02 1.67
C PHE A 256 25.35 -2.37 2.30
N LYS A 257 24.05 -2.66 2.33
CA LYS A 257 23.44 -3.88 2.84
C LYS A 257 23.11 -4.89 1.73
N SER A 258 22.86 -4.44 0.50
CA SER A 258 22.49 -5.34 -0.59
C SER A 258 23.72 -5.88 -1.32
N GLU A 259 23.67 -7.17 -1.66
CA GLU A 259 24.68 -7.86 -2.48
C GLU A 259 25.00 -7.12 -3.78
N MET A 260 24.00 -6.47 -4.39
CA MET A 260 24.16 -5.74 -5.64
C MET A 260 25.16 -4.59 -5.50
N PHE A 261 25.04 -3.76 -4.46
CA PHE A 261 25.96 -2.63 -4.25
C PHE A 261 27.29 -3.08 -3.64
N ILE A 262 27.30 -4.09 -2.77
CA ILE A 262 28.54 -4.64 -2.21
C ILE A 262 29.48 -5.15 -3.32
N ARG A 263 28.95 -5.88 -4.32
CA ARG A 263 29.74 -6.41 -5.44
C ARG A 263 30.38 -5.36 -6.33
N LEU A 264 29.89 -4.12 -6.31
CA LEU A 264 30.45 -3.01 -7.08
C LEU A 264 31.61 -2.29 -6.36
N LYS A 265 31.82 -2.55 -5.06
CA LYS A 265 32.89 -1.93 -4.27
C LYS A 265 34.28 -2.03 -4.93
N PRO A 266 34.76 -3.20 -5.41
CA PRO A 266 36.09 -3.31 -6.02
C PRO A 266 36.32 -2.37 -7.20
N LEU A 267 35.24 -2.03 -7.94
CA LEU A 267 35.31 -1.18 -9.13
C LEU A 267 35.12 0.31 -8.81
N LEU A 268 34.29 0.63 -7.80
CA LEU A 268 33.80 2.00 -7.58
C LEU A 268 34.31 2.67 -6.31
N ASN A 269 35.02 1.98 -5.42
CA ASN A 269 35.37 2.45 -4.06
C ASN A 269 35.93 3.88 -3.96
N ASN A 270 36.75 4.30 -4.93
CA ASN A 270 37.40 5.62 -4.95
C ASN A 270 36.67 6.65 -5.83
N ILE A 271 35.49 6.32 -6.34
CA ILE A 271 34.70 7.21 -7.20
C ILE A 271 33.75 8.03 -6.31
N PRO A 272 33.76 9.38 -6.43
CA PRO A 272 32.78 10.23 -5.79
C PRO A 272 31.41 10.01 -6.44
N VAL A 273 30.42 9.64 -5.63
CA VAL A 273 29.07 9.34 -6.12
C VAL A 273 28.32 10.65 -6.41
N PRO A 274 27.84 10.89 -7.65
CA PRO A 274 27.27 12.19 -8.02
C PRO A 274 25.84 12.43 -7.52
N VAL A 275 25.30 11.53 -6.71
CA VAL A 275 23.96 11.64 -6.11
C VAL A 275 24.09 11.75 -4.58
N PRO A 276 23.06 12.29 -3.89
CA PRO A 276 23.04 12.42 -2.45
C PRO A 276 23.20 11.07 -1.75
N TYR A 277 23.88 11.08 -0.60
CA TYR A 277 24.02 9.90 0.26
C TYR A 277 22.66 9.24 0.58
N PRO A 278 21.63 9.95 1.08
CA PRO A 278 20.33 9.35 1.42
C PRO A 278 19.54 8.85 0.19
N TYR A 279 19.87 9.28 -1.03
CA TYR A 279 19.22 8.73 -2.22
C TYR A 279 19.73 7.32 -2.50
N LEU A 280 21.05 7.13 -2.54
CA LEU A 280 21.65 5.84 -2.84
C LEU A 280 21.49 4.84 -1.68
N GLU A 281 21.57 5.32 -0.43
CA GLU A 281 21.31 4.52 0.77
C GLU A 281 19.90 3.91 0.76
N GLY A 282 18.87 4.70 0.48
CA GLY A 282 17.50 4.15 0.44
C GLY A 282 17.28 3.18 -0.74
N LEU A 283 17.94 3.40 -1.89
CA LEU A 283 17.89 2.47 -3.02
C LEU A 283 18.50 1.11 -2.64
N ASP A 284 19.61 1.13 -1.90
CA ASP A 284 20.23 -0.07 -1.35
C ASP A 284 19.33 -0.76 -0.31
N TRP A 285 18.73 -0.01 0.61
CA TRP A 285 17.85 -0.58 1.64
C TRP A 285 16.60 -1.20 1.03
N VAL A 286 15.92 -0.55 0.09
CA VAL A 286 14.76 -1.12 -0.60
C VAL A 286 15.14 -2.40 -1.34
N ARG A 287 16.32 -2.43 -1.99
CA ARG A 287 16.78 -3.65 -2.67
C ARG A 287 17.10 -4.76 -1.68
N HIS A 288 17.77 -4.44 -0.57
CA HIS A 288 18.06 -5.39 0.49
C HIS A 288 16.78 -5.96 1.10
N ASN A 289 15.79 -5.12 1.39
CA ASN A 289 14.54 -5.52 2.03
C ASN A 289 13.63 -6.35 1.10
N ASP A 290 13.57 -6.02 -0.19
CA ASP A 290 12.85 -6.83 -1.19
C ASP A 290 13.45 -8.25 -1.31
N VAL A 291 14.78 -8.37 -1.30
CA VAL A 291 15.47 -9.67 -1.44
C VAL A 291 15.48 -10.47 -0.14
N SER A 292 15.86 -9.86 0.99
CA SER A 292 15.90 -10.51 2.31
C SER A 292 14.52 -10.90 2.79
N GLY A 293 13.48 -10.19 2.32
CA GLY A 293 12.13 -10.39 2.80
C GLY A 293 11.92 -9.88 4.22
N PHE A 294 12.77 -8.96 4.70
CA PHE A 294 12.68 -8.37 6.04
C PHE A 294 11.28 -7.79 6.33
N TRP A 295 10.62 -7.21 5.32
CA TRP A 295 9.24 -6.73 5.39
C TRP A 295 8.18 -7.72 4.88
N ARG A 296 8.48 -9.01 4.74
CA ARG A 296 7.48 -10.02 4.33
C ARG A 296 6.49 -10.24 5.46
N ALA A 297 5.59 -9.28 5.61
CA ALA A 297 4.27 -9.53 6.17
C ALA A 297 3.60 -10.66 5.38
N ASN A 298 2.58 -11.27 5.99
CA ASN A 298 1.78 -12.27 5.34
C ASN A 298 1.16 -11.69 4.06
N ILE A 299 1.40 -12.34 2.91
CA ILE A 299 0.78 -11.95 1.64
C ILE A 299 -0.46 -12.81 1.48
N TYR A 300 -1.61 -12.18 1.26
CA TYR A 300 -2.89 -12.86 1.10
C TYR A 300 -3.37 -12.84 -0.36
N LEU A 301 -3.81 -14.00 -0.84
CA LEU A 301 -4.39 -14.16 -2.17
C LEU A 301 -5.37 -15.35 -2.18
N LEU A 302 -6.62 -15.10 -2.59
CA LEU A 302 -7.64 -16.13 -2.84
C LEU A 302 -7.85 -17.12 -1.67
N GLY A 303 -7.91 -16.62 -0.43
CA GLY A 303 -8.08 -17.46 0.77
C GLY A 303 -6.78 -17.92 1.42
N ASP A 304 -5.67 -17.89 0.68
CA ASP A 304 -4.39 -18.41 1.15
C ASP A 304 -3.41 -17.31 1.56
N ILE A 305 -2.49 -17.67 2.45
CA ILE A 305 -1.39 -16.82 2.91
C ILE A 305 -0.06 -17.42 2.48
N SER A 306 0.85 -16.58 2.00
CA SER A 306 2.20 -16.98 1.64
C SER A 306 3.22 -15.95 2.09
N ARG A 307 4.36 -16.41 2.61
CA ARG A 307 5.54 -15.53 2.84
C ARG A 307 6.29 -15.25 1.54
N MET A 308 6.16 -16.12 0.54
CA MET A 308 6.87 -15.98 -0.75
C MET A 308 6.04 -15.25 -1.81
N GLY A 309 4.73 -15.14 -1.61
CA GLY A 309 3.76 -14.61 -2.56
C GLY A 309 3.56 -15.49 -3.80
N TRP A 310 2.96 -14.92 -4.84
CA TRP A 310 2.63 -15.62 -6.08
C TRP A 310 3.06 -14.83 -7.30
N LYS A 311 3.70 -15.49 -8.27
CA LYS A 311 4.14 -14.88 -9.53
C LYS A 311 3.00 -14.38 -10.43
N TYR A 312 1.75 -14.61 -10.06
CA TYR A 312 0.55 -14.13 -10.76
C TYR A 312 -0.28 -13.16 -9.93
N TYR A 313 0.21 -12.74 -8.76
CA TYR A 313 -0.49 -11.88 -7.81
C TYR A 313 -1.02 -10.60 -8.47
N TYR A 314 -0.18 -9.89 -9.23
CA TYR A 314 -0.59 -8.61 -9.83
C TYR A 314 -1.53 -8.78 -11.02
N PHE A 315 -1.53 -9.95 -11.68
CA PHE A 315 -2.57 -10.27 -12.67
C PHE A 315 -3.95 -10.43 -11.99
N ILE A 316 -3.99 -11.13 -10.86
CA ILE A 316 -5.22 -11.30 -10.08
C ILE A 316 -5.68 -9.98 -9.47
N ALA A 317 -4.76 -9.20 -8.91
CA ALA A 317 -5.05 -7.87 -8.41
C ALA A 317 -5.64 -6.97 -9.51
N LEU A 318 -5.03 -6.92 -10.69
CA LEU A 318 -5.57 -6.15 -11.82
C LEU A 318 -6.96 -6.65 -12.25
N LEU A 319 -7.15 -7.97 -12.28
CA LEU A 319 -8.42 -8.59 -12.66
C LEU A 319 -9.55 -8.22 -11.71
N PHE A 320 -9.33 -8.21 -10.40
CA PHE A 320 -10.38 -7.92 -9.42
C PHE A 320 -10.55 -6.44 -9.10
N LYS A 321 -9.47 -5.65 -9.16
CA LYS A 321 -9.49 -4.24 -8.74
C LYS A 321 -9.87 -3.27 -9.86
N MET A 322 -10.05 -3.73 -11.10
CA MET A 322 -10.42 -2.89 -12.23
C MET A 322 -11.84 -3.22 -12.72
N PRO A 323 -12.72 -2.23 -12.97
CA PRO A 323 -14.06 -2.50 -13.48
C PRO A 323 -14.06 -3.35 -14.74
N ILE A 324 -14.96 -4.33 -14.83
CA ILE A 324 -15.01 -5.26 -15.98
C ILE A 324 -15.16 -4.51 -17.30
N GLY A 325 -15.99 -3.45 -17.33
CA GLY A 325 -16.11 -2.59 -18.51
C GLY A 325 -14.77 -2.01 -18.98
N GLN A 326 -13.87 -1.61 -18.07
CA GLN A 326 -12.53 -1.11 -18.41
C GLN A 326 -11.64 -2.23 -18.95
N ILE A 327 -11.67 -3.40 -18.30
CA ILE A 327 -10.93 -4.60 -18.75
C ILE A 327 -11.32 -4.95 -20.19
N VAL A 328 -12.63 -5.05 -20.47
CA VAL A 328 -13.14 -5.40 -21.81
C VAL A 328 -12.75 -4.33 -22.84
N LEU A 329 -12.81 -3.04 -22.49
CA LEU A 329 -12.36 -1.96 -23.39
C LEU A 329 -10.86 -2.04 -23.72
N ILE A 330 -10.01 -2.41 -22.75
CA ILE A 330 -8.57 -2.61 -22.97
C ILE A 330 -8.32 -3.80 -23.91
N PHE A 331 -9.00 -4.93 -23.69
CA PHE A 331 -8.89 -6.09 -24.59
C PHE A 331 -9.45 -5.80 -25.98
N LEU A 332 -10.55 -5.05 -26.08
CA LEU A 332 -11.08 -4.60 -27.36
C LEU A 332 -10.09 -3.67 -28.09
N ALA A 333 -9.40 -2.80 -27.38
CA ALA A 333 -8.32 -1.99 -27.94
C ALA A 333 -7.20 -2.87 -28.52
N LEU A 334 -6.80 -3.92 -27.81
CA LEU A 334 -5.81 -4.89 -28.27
C LEU A 334 -6.30 -5.61 -29.54
N PHE A 335 -7.53 -6.13 -29.53
CA PHE A 335 -8.13 -6.78 -30.69
C PHE A 335 -8.22 -5.87 -31.91
N LEU A 336 -8.63 -4.61 -31.75
CA LEU A 336 -8.69 -3.63 -32.86
C LEU A 336 -7.30 -3.34 -33.46
N SER A 337 -6.25 -3.45 -32.65
CA SER A 337 -4.86 -3.25 -33.08
C SER A 337 -4.34 -4.45 -33.85
N LEU A 338 -4.59 -5.66 -33.35
CA LEU A 338 -4.20 -6.92 -34.00
C LEU A 338 -4.97 -7.18 -35.30
N SER A 339 -6.26 -6.82 -35.35
CA SER A 339 -7.09 -6.92 -36.55
C SER A 339 -6.79 -5.85 -37.61
N LYS A 340 -5.83 -4.95 -37.36
CA LYS A 340 -5.43 -3.85 -38.26
C LYS A 340 -6.60 -2.94 -38.70
N LYS A 341 -7.72 -2.95 -37.96
CA LYS A 341 -8.89 -2.10 -38.23
C LYS A 341 -8.60 -0.61 -37.98
N ILE A 342 -7.52 -0.31 -37.25
CA ILE A 342 -7.01 1.02 -37.00
C ILE A 342 -5.57 1.08 -37.54
N LYS A 343 -5.27 2.11 -38.34
CA LYS A 343 -3.89 2.36 -38.80
C LYS A 343 -3.12 2.99 -37.65
N ILE A 344 -2.14 2.26 -37.14
CA ILE A 344 -1.39 2.63 -35.93
C ILE A 344 0.07 2.89 -36.29
N ASN A 345 0.63 3.97 -35.75
CA ASN A 345 2.07 4.24 -35.88
C ASN A 345 2.85 3.66 -34.70
N PHE A 346 3.15 2.36 -34.76
CA PHE A 346 3.76 1.63 -33.64
C PHE A 346 5.01 2.32 -33.07
N LYS A 347 5.91 2.77 -33.94
CA LYS A 347 7.18 3.38 -33.54
C LYS A 347 7.05 4.81 -33.00
N GLN A 348 5.97 5.53 -33.34
CA GLN A 348 5.77 6.91 -32.88
C GLN A 348 4.87 7.01 -31.65
N ASP A 349 3.99 6.02 -31.43
CA ASP A 349 2.94 6.07 -30.41
C ASP A 349 2.93 4.82 -29.53
N ASP A 350 2.53 3.67 -30.05
CA ASP A 350 2.22 2.48 -29.23
C ASP A 350 3.41 1.96 -28.44
N ILE A 351 4.64 2.09 -28.94
CA ILE A 351 5.80 1.60 -28.20
C ILE A 351 6.00 2.32 -26.86
N PHE A 352 5.65 3.60 -26.79
CA PHE A 352 5.72 4.41 -25.57
C PHE A 352 4.60 4.05 -24.57
N ILE A 353 3.64 3.25 -24.99
CA ILE A 353 2.52 2.76 -24.17
C ILE A 353 2.77 1.31 -23.76
N ILE A 354 3.12 0.46 -24.73
CA ILE A 354 3.30 -0.98 -24.53
C ILE A 354 4.53 -1.29 -23.68
N VAL A 355 5.67 -0.62 -23.91
CA VAL A 355 6.90 -0.94 -23.16
C VAL A 355 6.72 -0.71 -21.65
N PRO A 356 6.21 0.44 -21.16
CA PRO A 356 5.89 0.62 -19.75
C PRO A 356 4.93 -0.43 -19.16
N VAL A 357 3.87 -0.77 -19.90
CA VAL A 357 2.85 -1.74 -19.44
C VAL A 357 3.45 -3.14 -19.36
N VAL A 358 4.10 -3.61 -20.42
CA VAL A 358 4.72 -4.94 -20.47
C VAL A 358 5.85 -5.04 -19.46
N PHE A 359 6.68 -4.01 -19.32
CA PHE A 359 7.72 -3.96 -18.29
C PHE A 359 7.10 -4.11 -16.90
N SER A 360 6.05 -3.35 -16.58
CA SER A 360 5.39 -3.40 -15.27
C SER A 360 4.80 -4.79 -15.00
N LEU A 361 4.08 -5.36 -15.97
CA LEU A 361 3.49 -6.69 -15.83
C LEU A 361 4.54 -7.79 -15.67
N ILE A 362 5.68 -7.71 -16.36
CA ILE A 362 6.74 -8.71 -16.23
C ILE A 362 7.52 -8.51 -14.93
N TYR A 363 8.01 -7.30 -14.67
CA TYR A 363 8.88 -7.03 -13.53
C TYR A 363 8.17 -7.30 -12.20
N PHE A 364 6.98 -6.74 -11.98
CA PHE A 364 6.31 -6.83 -10.69
C PHE A 364 5.73 -8.23 -10.40
N ASN A 365 5.43 -9.03 -11.42
CA ASN A 365 4.99 -10.42 -11.21
C ASN A 365 6.15 -11.39 -11.02
N PHE A 366 7.26 -11.22 -11.74
CA PHE A 366 8.29 -12.28 -11.81
C PHE A 366 9.60 -11.94 -11.08
N PHE A 367 9.87 -10.66 -10.79
CA PHE A 367 11.17 -10.18 -10.28
C PHE A 367 11.06 -9.30 -9.03
N PHE A 368 9.85 -9.10 -8.52
CA PHE A 368 9.56 -8.29 -7.34
C PHE A 368 8.90 -9.18 -6.27
N TYR A 369 9.33 -9.07 -5.02
CA TYR A 369 8.91 -9.98 -3.94
C TYR A 369 8.02 -9.31 -2.90
N THR A 370 7.74 -8.01 -3.06
CA THR A 370 6.82 -7.28 -2.19
C THR A 370 5.42 -7.28 -2.81
N TYR A 371 4.55 -8.18 -2.38
CA TYR A 371 3.20 -8.34 -2.93
C TYR A 371 2.13 -7.65 -2.05
N THR A 372 2.26 -6.33 -1.84
CA THR A 372 1.39 -5.54 -0.95
C THR A 372 0.64 -4.44 -1.71
N GLY A 373 -0.41 -4.86 -2.43
CA GLY A 373 -1.36 -3.96 -3.07
C GLY A 373 -1.09 -3.63 -4.53
N ILE A 374 -2.16 -3.32 -5.28
CA ILE A 374 -2.10 -2.90 -6.69
C ILE A 374 -1.30 -1.60 -6.92
N ARG A 375 -0.96 -0.88 -5.84
CA ARG A 375 -0.21 0.39 -5.86
C ARG A 375 1.13 0.34 -6.60
N PHE A 376 1.81 -0.81 -6.61
CA PHE A 376 3.09 -0.95 -7.31
C PHE A 376 2.96 -0.93 -8.84
N ILE A 377 1.85 -1.45 -9.37
CA ILE A 377 1.56 -1.44 -10.81
C ILE A 377 0.66 -0.26 -11.22
N LEU A 378 0.23 0.58 -10.28
CA LEU A 378 -0.56 1.79 -10.56
C LEU A 378 0.04 2.70 -11.65
N PRO A 379 1.38 2.87 -11.77
CA PRO A 379 1.97 3.68 -12.85
C PRO A 379 1.63 3.23 -14.27
N MET A 380 1.18 1.98 -14.47
CA MET A 380 0.77 1.50 -15.79
C MET A 380 -0.65 1.94 -16.18
N PHE A 381 -1.50 2.33 -15.22
CA PHE A 381 -2.93 2.62 -15.46
C PHE A 381 -3.17 3.75 -16.48
N PRO A 382 -2.50 4.92 -16.39
CA PRO A 382 -2.66 5.96 -17.42
C PRO A 382 -2.32 5.48 -18.83
N PHE A 383 -1.35 4.57 -18.98
CA PHE A 383 -1.01 3.97 -20.27
C PHE A 383 -2.11 3.02 -20.77
N LEU A 384 -2.71 2.22 -19.89
CA LEU A 384 -3.86 1.37 -20.24
C LEU A 384 -5.05 2.19 -20.71
N PHE A 385 -5.38 3.28 -20.02
CA PHE A 385 -6.45 4.18 -20.44
C PHE A 385 -6.12 4.88 -21.75
N LEU A 386 -4.90 5.41 -21.89
CA LEU A 386 -4.43 5.97 -23.16
C LEU A 386 -4.57 4.96 -24.30
N TYR A 387 -4.18 3.70 -24.09
CA TYR A 387 -4.31 2.64 -25.07
C TYR A 387 -5.78 2.39 -25.45
N SER A 388 -6.68 2.34 -24.46
CA SER A 388 -8.12 2.11 -24.64
C SER A 388 -8.83 3.22 -25.42
N GLY A 389 -8.26 4.45 -25.44
CA GLY A 389 -8.77 5.59 -26.20
C GLY A 389 -9.03 5.29 -27.69
N ARG A 390 -8.28 4.34 -28.27
CA ARG A 390 -8.46 3.89 -29.66
C ARG A 390 -9.82 3.25 -29.92
N VAL A 391 -10.47 2.67 -28.92
CA VAL A 391 -11.80 2.07 -29.05
C VAL A 391 -12.83 3.16 -29.35
N PHE A 392 -12.78 4.27 -28.63
CA PHE A 392 -13.64 5.43 -28.88
C PHE A 392 -13.28 6.11 -30.21
N PHE A 393 -12.00 6.17 -30.55
CA PHE A 393 -11.58 6.66 -31.86
C PHE A 393 -12.18 5.83 -33.01
N TYR A 394 -12.15 4.51 -32.88
CA TYR A 394 -12.78 3.60 -33.84
C TYR A 394 -14.30 3.76 -33.87
N ALA A 395 -14.96 3.85 -32.70
CA ALA A 395 -16.41 4.07 -32.60
C ALA A 395 -16.88 5.33 -33.35
N LEU A 396 -16.06 6.38 -33.32
CA LEU A 396 -16.34 7.67 -33.98
C LEU A 396 -15.91 7.72 -35.45
N SER A 397 -15.16 6.72 -35.96
CA SER A 397 -14.61 6.73 -37.33
C SER A 397 -15.63 6.48 -38.45
N GLY A 398 -16.90 6.26 -38.11
CA GLY A 398 -17.96 5.89 -39.07
C GLY A 398 -17.92 4.43 -39.54
N ARG A 399 -16.80 3.72 -39.32
CA ARG A 399 -16.60 2.32 -39.73
C ARG A 399 -17.46 1.28 -38.99
N PRO A 400 -17.64 1.33 -37.66
CA PRO A 400 -18.43 0.32 -36.96
C PRO A 400 -19.93 0.49 -37.19
N GLY A 401 -20.67 -0.62 -37.26
CA GLY A 401 -22.13 -0.64 -37.24
C GLY A 401 -22.72 -0.11 -35.93
N ARG A 402 -24.03 0.22 -35.93
CA ARG A 402 -24.72 0.82 -34.77
C ARG A 402 -24.59 -0.03 -33.50
N LEU A 403 -24.75 -1.35 -33.61
CA LEU A 403 -24.65 -2.27 -32.48
C LEU A 403 -23.30 -2.15 -31.76
N MET A 404 -22.18 -2.19 -32.49
CA MET A 404 -20.84 -2.07 -31.92
C MET A 404 -20.63 -0.72 -31.20
N LYS A 405 -21.16 0.38 -31.75
CA LYS A 405 -21.08 1.70 -31.09
C LYS A 405 -21.84 1.70 -29.77
N TYR A 406 -23.06 1.16 -29.77
CA TYR A 406 -23.86 1.05 -28.55
C TYR A 406 -23.23 0.10 -27.52
N SER A 407 -22.64 -1.02 -27.94
CA SER A 407 -21.90 -1.91 -27.04
C SER A 407 -20.69 -1.22 -26.41
N ILE A 408 -19.89 -0.47 -27.19
CA ILE A 408 -18.75 0.29 -26.66
C ILE A 408 -19.23 1.34 -25.64
N PHE A 409 -20.32 2.06 -25.94
CA PHE A 409 -20.88 3.04 -25.03
C PHE A 409 -21.45 2.39 -23.76
N ALA A 410 -22.14 1.25 -23.88
CA ALA A 410 -22.65 0.48 -22.75
C ALA A 410 -21.51 -0.02 -21.84
N LEU A 411 -20.41 -0.51 -22.41
CA LEU A 411 -19.22 -0.91 -21.65
C LEU A 411 -18.59 0.27 -20.89
N PHE A 412 -18.54 1.44 -21.52
CA PHE A 412 -18.08 2.68 -20.88
C PHE A 412 -18.98 3.11 -19.73
N VAL A 413 -20.30 3.11 -19.93
CA VAL A 413 -21.29 3.46 -18.89
C VAL A 413 -21.23 2.45 -17.75
N TRP A 414 -21.11 1.15 -18.05
CA TRP A 414 -20.94 0.11 -17.03
C TRP A 414 -19.69 0.33 -16.19
N ALA A 415 -18.55 0.65 -16.82
CA ALA A 415 -17.32 0.99 -16.08
C ALA A 415 -17.52 2.18 -15.13
N CYS A 416 -18.22 3.23 -15.57
CA CYS A 416 -18.50 4.41 -14.74
C CYS A 416 -19.43 4.08 -13.56
N ILE A 417 -20.53 3.38 -13.82
CA ILE A 417 -21.49 2.96 -12.78
C ILE A 417 -20.80 2.05 -11.75
N SER A 418 -19.98 1.10 -12.22
CA SER A 418 -19.22 0.21 -11.37
C SER A 418 -18.34 0.98 -10.39
N SER A 419 -17.58 1.95 -10.89
CA SER A 419 -16.74 2.80 -10.03
C SER A 419 -17.57 3.64 -9.05
N ILE A 420 -18.61 4.33 -9.52
CA ILE A 420 -19.47 5.19 -8.68
C ILE A 420 -20.18 4.39 -7.59
N SER A 421 -20.56 3.14 -7.86
CA SER A 421 -21.27 2.27 -6.91
C SER A 421 -20.50 1.96 -5.62
N TYR A 422 -19.20 2.29 -5.56
CA TYR A 422 -18.35 2.14 -4.39
C TYR A 422 -18.07 3.44 -3.66
N PHE A 423 -18.67 4.57 -4.06
CA PHE A 423 -18.56 5.80 -3.29
C PHE A 423 -19.12 5.59 -1.87
N PRO A 424 -18.41 5.96 -0.77
CA PRO A 424 -17.10 6.62 -0.71
C PRO A 424 -15.88 5.68 -0.48
N HIS A 425 -16.04 4.35 -0.55
CA HIS A 425 -15.04 3.32 -0.18
C HIS A 425 -14.18 2.81 -1.37
N TYR A 426 -13.62 3.72 -2.19
CA TYR A 426 -12.85 3.33 -3.40
C TYR A 426 -11.63 2.43 -3.16
N LEU A 427 -10.93 2.54 -2.02
CA LEU A 427 -9.79 1.66 -1.74
C LEU A 427 -10.24 0.20 -1.63
N SER A 428 -11.42 -0.04 -1.05
CA SER A 428 -12.05 -1.34 -0.89
C SER A 428 -12.78 -1.84 -2.15
N TYR A 429 -12.67 -1.14 -3.29
CA TYR A 429 -13.34 -1.50 -4.53
C TYR A 429 -12.89 -2.86 -5.07
N PHE A 430 -13.84 -3.76 -5.35
CA PHE A 430 -13.63 -4.90 -6.23
C PHE A 430 -14.71 -4.88 -7.32
N ASN A 431 -14.41 -5.48 -8.46
CA ASN A 431 -15.34 -5.54 -9.57
C ASN A 431 -16.38 -6.66 -9.38
N GLU A 432 -17.26 -6.79 -10.38
CA GLU A 432 -18.42 -7.67 -10.33
C GLU A 432 -18.09 -9.16 -10.43
N LEU A 433 -16.83 -9.55 -10.69
CA LEU A 433 -16.41 -10.96 -10.69
C LEU A 433 -16.47 -11.59 -9.30
N VAL A 434 -16.46 -10.77 -8.24
CA VAL A 434 -16.61 -11.22 -6.85
C VAL A 434 -18.03 -11.74 -6.57
N GLY A 435 -19.03 -11.36 -7.38
CA GLY A 435 -20.43 -11.59 -7.05
C GLY A 435 -20.90 -10.60 -5.99
N ASP A 436 -21.17 -11.05 -4.76
CA ASP A 436 -21.39 -10.13 -3.65
C ASP A 436 -20.07 -9.52 -3.20
N ARG A 437 -19.89 -8.26 -3.58
CA ARG A 437 -18.65 -7.51 -3.36
C ARG A 437 -18.35 -7.23 -1.88
N LYS A 438 -19.26 -7.52 -0.94
CA LYS A 438 -18.94 -7.55 0.50
C LYS A 438 -17.94 -8.66 0.84
N ASN A 439 -17.91 -9.74 0.08
CA ASN A 439 -16.99 -10.87 0.24
C ASN A 439 -15.59 -10.64 -0.33
N SER A 440 -15.23 -9.39 -0.65
CA SER A 440 -13.93 -9.04 -1.25
C SER A 440 -12.72 -9.45 -0.39
N TYR A 441 -12.90 -9.50 0.94
CA TYR A 441 -11.87 -9.95 1.87
C TYR A 441 -11.40 -11.38 1.64
N LYS A 442 -12.17 -12.21 0.94
CA LYS A 442 -11.79 -13.58 0.57
C LYS A 442 -10.79 -13.65 -0.60
N PHE A 443 -10.60 -12.54 -1.34
CA PHE A 443 -9.81 -12.52 -2.58
C PHE A 443 -8.47 -11.82 -2.39
N LEU A 444 -8.47 -10.60 -1.85
CA LEU A 444 -7.27 -9.81 -1.58
C LEU A 444 -7.50 -9.00 -0.29
N ALA A 445 -6.43 -8.80 0.46
CA ALA A 445 -6.40 -8.03 1.69
C ALA A 445 -5.27 -6.97 1.63
N ASP A 446 -4.87 -6.43 2.78
CA ASP A 446 -3.89 -5.34 2.90
C ASP A 446 -4.39 -4.08 2.17
N SER A 447 -3.48 -3.27 1.64
CA SER A 447 -3.70 -2.09 0.81
C SER A 447 -4.54 -2.30 -0.46
N ASN A 448 -5.01 -3.53 -0.74
CA ASN A 448 -6.08 -3.76 -1.72
C ASN A 448 -7.49 -3.64 -1.13
N LEU A 449 -7.69 -3.69 0.17
CA LEU A 449 -9.02 -3.69 0.79
C LEU A 449 -9.09 -2.77 1.99
N ASP A 450 -8.18 -2.98 2.95
CA ASP A 450 -8.10 -2.24 4.18
C ASP A 450 -6.65 -1.85 4.45
N TRP A 451 -6.43 -0.55 4.54
CA TRP A 451 -5.15 0.03 4.88
C TRP A 451 -5.23 0.90 6.12
N GLY A 452 -6.31 0.76 6.90
CA GLY A 452 -6.61 1.55 8.09
C GLY A 452 -7.51 2.75 7.82
N GLN A 453 -7.93 3.00 6.57
CA GLN A 453 -8.67 4.19 6.16
C GLN A 453 -10.11 4.27 6.71
N ASN A 454 -10.65 3.17 7.20
CA ASN A 454 -12.07 3.06 7.58
C ASN A 454 -12.30 3.01 9.10
N LYS A 455 -11.29 3.32 9.93
CA LYS A 455 -11.41 3.28 11.41
C LYS A 455 -12.47 4.25 11.93
N LEU A 456 -12.59 5.45 11.34
CA LEU A 456 -13.62 6.41 11.75
C LEU A 456 -15.05 5.91 11.46
N TYR A 457 -15.24 5.07 10.43
CA TYR A 457 -16.54 4.45 10.16
C TYR A 457 -16.89 3.40 11.23
N LEU A 458 -15.89 2.68 11.75
CA LEU A 458 -16.09 1.79 12.90
C LEU A 458 -16.49 2.57 14.15
N GLU A 459 -15.76 3.65 14.47
CA GLU A 459 -16.06 4.48 15.64
C GLU A 459 -17.50 5.03 15.55
N LYS A 460 -17.90 5.55 14.38
CA LYS A 460 -19.27 6.00 14.14
C LYS A 460 -20.31 4.88 14.28
N TYR A 461 -20.02 3.68 13.77
CA TYR A 461 -20.93 2.54 13.89
C TYR A 461 -21.17 2.16 15.36
N LEU A 462 -20.11 2.14 16.18
CA LEU A 462 -20.19 1.85 17.61
C LEU A 462 -20.99 2.91 18.37
N ASP A 463 -20.81 4.19 18.03
CA ASP A 463 -21.59 5.29 18.60
C ASP A 463 -23.09 5.17 18.28
N GLU A 464 -23.44 4.65 17.10
CA GLU A 464 -24.82 4.45 16.65
C GLU A 464 -25.47 3.17 17.22
N HIS A 465 -24.68 2.18 17.68
CA HIS A 465 -25.18 0.83 18.01
C HIS A 465 -24.91 0.35 19.45
N ASP A 466 -24.75 1.24 20.43
CA ASP A 466 -24.42 0.89 21.82
C ASP A 466 -23.13 0.04 21.90
N ALA A 467 -21.99 0.74 21.89
CA ALA A 467 -20.65 0.18 21.78
C ALA A 467 -20.36 -0.97 22.76
N GLU A 468 -21.01 -0.98 23.93
CA GLU A 468 -20.86 -2.02 24.95
C GLU A 468 -21.33 -3.41 24.47
N GLN A 469 -22.14 -3.49 23.41
CA GLN A 469 -22.60 -4.77 22.88
C GLN A 469 -21.54 -5.49 22.03
N PHE A 470 -20.48 -4.80 21.60
CA PHE A 470 -19.54 -5.31 20.60
C PHE A 470 -18.13 -5.51 21.14
N MET A 471 -17.56 -6.67 20.87
CA MET A 471 -16.13 -6.93 21.08
C MET A 471 -15.35 -6.65 19.80
N VAL A 472 -14.47 -5.65 19.82
CA VAL A 472 -13.64 -5.28 18.65
C VAL A 472 -12.30 -6.00 18.70
N ASN A 473 -12.01 -6.79 17.67
CA ASN A 473 -10.82 -7.61 17.53
C ASN A 473 -10.53 -8.41 18.81
N PRO A 474 -11.47 -9.21 19.35
CA PRO A 474 -11.23 -9.97 20.57
C PRO A 474 -10.08 -10.96 20.37
N SER A 475 -9.35 -11.23 21.44
CA SER A 475 -8.34 -12.28 21.43
C SER A 475 -9.05 -13.61 21.67
N GLY A 476 -9.19 -14.44 20.63
CA GLY A 476 -9.65 -15.82 20.72
C GLY A 476 -11.17 -16.05 20.59
N PRO A 477 -11.60 -17.31 20.73
CA PRO A 477 -13.00 -17.73 20.55
C PRO A 477 -13.89 -17.24 21.69
N LEU A 478 -14.62 -16.16 21.44
CA LEU A 478 -15.59 -15.58 22.38
C LEU A 478 -17.01 -15.60 21.78
N ALA A 479 -18.01 -15.65 22.64
CA ALA A 479 -19.41 -15.59 22.25
C ALA A 479 -19.93 -14.16 22.38
N GLY A 480 -20.85 -13.77 21.51
CA GLY A 480 -21.44 -12.44 21.43
C GLY A 480 -21.20 -11.77 20.07
N LYS A 481 -21.50 -10.48 19.99
CA LYS A 481 -21.25 -9.69 18.78
C LYS A 481 -19.78 -9.31 18.70
N ILE A 482 -19.13 -9.75 17.62
CA ILE A 482 -17.70 -9.58 17.40
C ILE A 482 -17.51 -8.76 16.14
N ILE A 483 -16.64 -7.74 16.21
CA ILE A 483 -16.20 -6.97 15.04
C ILE A 483 -14.73 -7.28 14.80
N VAL A 484 -14.36 -7.77 13.62
CA VAL A 484 -12.96 -8.02 13.24
C VAL A 484 -12.60 -7.24 11.98
N SER A 485 -11.40 -6.64 11.94
CA SER A 485 -10.89 -6.06 10.68
C SER A 485 -10.64 -7.17 9.65
N ALA A 486 -10.86 -6.89 8.37
CA ALA A 486 -10.63 -7.86 7.31
C ALA A 486 -9.16 -8.34 7.28
N ASN A 487 -8.21 -7.44 7.57
CA ASN A 487 -6.80 -7.80 7.65
C ASN A 487 -6.47 -8.68 8.84
N ASP A 488 -7.09 -8.46 10.00
CA ASP A 488 -6.90 -9.33 11.15
C ASP A 488 -7.52 -10.70 10.89
N LEU A 489 -8.76 -10.74 10.37
CA LEU A 489 -9.48 -11.99 10.08
C LEU A 489 -8.70 -12.92 9.16
N VAL A 490 -8.06 -12.34 8.11
CA VAL A 490 -7.34 -13.10 7.09
C VAL A 490 -5.84 -13.20 7.34
N GLY A 491 -5.37 -12.79 8.53
CA GLY A 491 -3.99 -13.04 8.95
C GLY A 491 -2.93 -12.09 8.37
N ILE A 492 -3.28 -10.87 7.97
CA ILE A 492 -2.34 -9.84 7.48
C ILE A 492 -1.68 -9.11 8.65
N THR A 493 -2.50 -8.48 9.50
CA THR A 493 -2.06 -7.69 10.66
C THR A 493 -2.09 -8.51 11.94
N ALA A 494 -3.04 -9.45 12.02
CA ALA A 494 -3.03 -10.48 13.03
C ALA A 494 -2.32 -11.74 12.50
N PRO A 495 -1.73 -12.53 13.39
CA PRO A 495 -1.30 -13.89 13.11
C PRO A 495 -2.45 -14.77 12.62
N VAL A 496 -2.14 -15.66 11.67
CA VAL A 496 -3.10 -16.43 10.85
C VAL A 496 -4.09 -17.27 11.67
N ASP A 497 -3.64 -17.79 12.81
CA ASP A 497 -4.37 -18.70 13.68
C ASP A 497 -5.32 -18.00 14.65
N VAL A 498 -5.17 -16.69 14.89
CA VAL A 498 -5.97 -15.94 15.88
C VAL A 498 -7.46 -15.97 15.54
N TYR A 499 -7.80 -15.76 14.27
CA TYR A 499 -9.18 -15.68 13.80
C TYR A 499 -9.55 -16.82 12.83
N GLU A 500 -8.71 -17.85 12.70
CA GLU A 500 -8.99 -19.00 11.83
C GLU A 500 -10.33 -19.67 12.20
N TRP A 501 -10.62 -19.76 13.49
CA TRP A 501 -11.87 -20.29 14.03
C TRP A 501 -13.10 -19.53 13.53
N LEU A 502 -12.97 -18.22 13.39
CA LEU A 502 -14.04 -17.34 12.96
C LEU A 502 -14.15 -17.38 11.43
N ASN A 503 -13.02 -17.19 10.74
CA ASN A 503 -12.93 -17.07 9.28
C ASN A 503 -13.36 -18.34 8.54
N LYS A 504 -13.04 -19.54 9.07
CA LYS A 504 -13.35 -20.82 8.40
C LYS A 504 -14.75 -21.34 8.66
N ASN A 505 -15.37 -20.95 9.77
CA ASN A 505 -16.61 -21.58 10.25
C ASN A 505 -17.83 -20.66 10.23
N TYR A 506 -17.63 -19.35 10.15
CA TYR A 506 -18.72 -18.38 10.24
C TYR A 506 -18.63 -17.35 9.12
N GLU A 507 -19.80 -16.92 8.65
CA GLU A 507 -19.92 -15.80 7.72
C GLU A 507 -20.33 -14.54 8.50
N PRO A 508 -19.83 -13.36 8.11
CA PRO A 508 -20.22 -12.11 8.74
C PRO A 508 -21.70 -11.81 8.47
N ILE A 509 -22.40 -11.34 9.50
CA ILE A 509 -23.79 -10.91 9.42
C ILE A 509 -23.91 -9.48 8.87
N GLU A 510 -22.87 -8.67 9.06
CA GLU A 510 -22.82 -7.28 8.60
C GLU A 510 -21.38 -6.85 8.26
N HIS A 511 -21.25 -5.82 7.43
CA HIS A 511 -19.98 -5.22 7.04
C HIS A 511 -20.01 -3.72 7.30
N ILE A 512 -18.97 -3.19 7.95
CA ILE A 512 -18.77 -1.75 8.13
C ILE A 512 -17.71 -1.30 7.15
N ALA A 513 -18.11 -0.45 6.18
CA ALA A 513 -17.22 0.13 5.17
C ALA A 513 -16.38 -0.89 4.38
N TYR A 514 -16.88 -2.12 4.17
CA TYR A 514 -16.23 -3.25 3.49
C TYR A 514 -14.96 -3.82 4.17
N SER A 515 -14.40 -3.16 5.18
CA SER A 515 -13.13 -3.54 5.81
C SER A 515 -13.28 -4.09 7.22
N TRP A 516 -14.45 -3.93 7.85
CA TRP A 516 -14.74 -4.50 9.16
C TRP A 516 -15.93 -5.42 9.06
N LEU A 517 -15.84 -6.55 9.74
CA LEU A 517 -16.72 -7.71 9.60
C LEU A 517 -17.38 -7.97 10.95
N VAL A 518 -18.71 -7.95 10.98
CA VAL A 518 -19.50 -8.16 12.19
C VAL A 518 -20.00 -9.60 12.20
N PHE A 519 -19.82 -10.27 13.31
CA PHE A 519 -20.25 -11.64 13.57
C PHE A 519 -21.12 -11.67 14.82
N ASP A 520 -22.06 -12.61 14.87
CA ASP A 520 -22.83 -12.90 16.08
C ASP A 520 -22.66 -14.38 16.40
N ILE A 521 -21.88 -14.66 17.45
CA ILE A 521 -21.44 -16.01 17.78
C ILE A 521 -22.15 -16.48 19.05
N SER A 522 -22.89 -17.58 18.94
CA SER A 522 -23.59 -18.15 20.10
C SER A 522 -22.62 -18.83 21.08
N LYS A 523 -23.03 -18.94 22.35
CA LYS A 523 -22.27 -19.69 23.36
C LYS A 523 -22.10 -21.16 22.98
N GLU A 524 -23.08 -21.76 22.29
CA GLU A 524 -23.00 -23.15 21.83
C GLU A 524 -21.97 -23.32 20.71
N ASP A 525 -21.88 -22.35 19.82
CA ASP A 525 -20.92 -22.36 18.72
C ASP A 525 -19.48 -22.25 19.21
N VAL A 526 -19.23 -21.43 20.23
CA VAL A 526 -17.92 -21.39 20.91
C VAL A 526 -17.60 -22.71 21.60
N LYS A 527 -18.59 -23.33 22.27
CA LYS A 527 -18.40 -24.63 22.94
C LYS A 527 -18.01 -25.74 21.97
N LYS A 528 -18.58 -25.76 20.75
CA LYS A 528 -18.18 -26.70 19.69
C LYS A 528 -16.70 -26.55 19.31
N TYR A 529 -16.13 -25.36 19.47
CA TYR A 529 -14.75 -25.06 19.05
C TYR A 529 -13.71 -25.17 20.19
N ILE A 530 -14.07 -24.82 21.42
CA ILE A 530 -13.18 -24.88 22.59
C ILE A 530 -13.27 -26.22 23.35
N GLY A 531 -14.38 -26.96 23.20
CA GLY A 531 -14.70 -28.16 23.98
C GLY A 531 -15.57 -27.86 25.21
N GLU A 532 -16.26 -28.88 25.75
CA GLU A 532 -17.19 -28.73 26.90
C GLU A 532 -16.49 -28.38 28.23
N SER A 533 -15.17 -28.58 28.33
CA SER A 533 -14.39 -28.53 29.58
C SER A 533 -13.91 -27.14 30.00
N VAL A 534 -14.14 -26.10 29.20
CA VAL A 534 -13.66 -24.75 29.48
C VAL A 534 -14.83 -23.89 29.97
N LYS A 535 -14.81 -23.54 31.26
CA LYS A 535 -15.71 -22.51 31.82
C LYS A 535 -15.57 -21.27 30.94
N LEU A 536 -16.67 -20.91 30.27
CA LEU A 536 -16.72 -19.76 29.40
C LEU A 536 -16.29 -18.53 30.21
N PHE A 537 -15.31 -17.78 29.73
CA PHE A 537 -14.96 -16.42 30.19
C PHE A 537 -16.15 -15.43 30.17
N ALA A 538 -17.33 -15.89 29.74
CA ALA A 538 -18.56 -15.15 29.52
C ALA A 538 -19.33 -14.79 30.80
N GLU A 539 -18.79 -15.04 32.00
CA GLU A 539 -19.44 -14.61 33.26
C GLU A 539 -18.88 -13.30 33.84
N GLU A 540 -17.71 -12.80 33.42
CA GLU A 540 -17.09 -11.59 34.05
C GLU A 540 -16.36 -10.63 33.10
N VAL A 541 -16.82 -10.45 31.86
CA VAL A 541 -16.36 -9.31 31.05
C VAL A 541 -17.51 -8.34 30.87
N GLN A 542 -17.63 -7.39 31.80
CA GLN A 542 -18.40 -6.19 31.53
C GLN A 542 -17.71 -5.41 30.38
N PRO A 543 -18.47 -4.88 29.41
CA PRO A 543 -17.91 -4.25 28.21
C PRO A 543 -17.10 -2.97 28.44
N SER A 544 -17.11 -2.43 29.67
CA SER A 544 -16.71 -1.06 29.96
C SER A 544 -15.20 -0.78 30.02
N ASN A 545 -14.32 -1.79 29.88
CA ASN A 545 -12.87 -1.61 30.14
C ASN A 545 -11.88 -2.04 29.04
N LEU A 546 -12.32 -2.48 27.85
CA LEU A 546 -11.40 -2.87 26.77
C LEU A 546 -11.04 -1.67 25.88
N SER A 547 -10.05 -0.89 26.34
CA SER A 547 -9.48 0.23 25.57
C SER A 547 -8.48 -0.24 24.51
N LYS A 548 -8.31 0.60 23.47
CA LYS A 548 -7.44 0.45 22.28
C LYS A 548 -6.07 -0.21 22.58
N GLY A 549 -5.93 -1.51 22.30
CA GLY A 549 -4.66 -2.25 22.38
C GLY A 549 -4.29 -2.94 21.05
N LEU A 550 -3.01 -2.89 20.68
CA LEU A 550 -2.43 -3.64 19.56
C LEU A 550 -2.48 -5.14 19.88
N GLY A 551 -3.04 -5.94 18.97
CA GLY A 551 -3.03 -7.40 19.08
C GLY A 551 -1.65 -7.96 18.74
N PHE A 552 -1.14 -8.86 19.57
CA PHE A 552 0.10 -9.59 19.32
C PHE A 552 -0.16 -11.08 19.58
N SER A 553 0.09 -11.98 18.62
CA SER A 553 0.40 -13.36 19.02
C SER A 553 1.90 -13.56 19.05
N CYS A 554 2.30 -14.46 19.95
CA CYS A 554 3.63 -15.00 19.92
C CYS A 554 3.65 -16.24 19.03
N GLU A 555 4.56 -16.23 18.07
CA GLU A 555 4.82 -17.36 17.19
C GLU A 555 5.88 -18.23 17.86
N LEU A 556 5.52 -19.49 18.12
CA LEU A 556 6.40 -20.49 18.70
C LEU A 556 6.93 -21.36 17.55
N SER A 557 8.23 -21.29 17.26
CA SER A 557 8.84 -22.10 16.21
C SER A 557 9.03 -23.52 16.70
N ASN A 558 8.24 -24.42 16.10
CA ASN A 558 8.20 -25.87 16.22
C ASN A 558 7.74 -26.43 17.58
N GLY A 559 6.76 -27.33 17.51
CA GLY A 559 6.41 -28.26 18.59
C GLY A 559 5.31 -27.88 19.59
N SER A 560 4.03 -27.97 19.19
CA SER A 560 2.84 -28.45 19.94
C SER A 560 1.85 -27.52 20.67
N SER A 561 2.10 -26.22 20.91
CA SER A 561 1.02 -25.26 21.32
C SER A 561 1.41 -23.80 21.03
N ARG A 562 0.47 -22.85 21.07
CA ARG A 562 0.66 -21.42 20.77
C ARG A 562 -0.17 -20.50 21.65
N VAL A 563 0.35 -19.31 21.96
CA VAL A 563 -0.33 -18.31 22.82
C VAL A 563 -0.84 -17.12 21.97
N LEU A 564 -2.13 -16.83 22.06
CA LEU A 564 -2.86 -15.81 21.31
C LEU A 564 -3.40 -14.75 22.29
N GLY A 565 -3.06 -13.46 22.18
CA GLY A 565 -3.62 -12.47 23.12
C GLY A 565 -3.37 -11.01 22.81
N LYS A 566 -3.66 -10.15 23.79
CA LYS A 566 -3.51 -8.69 23.73
C LYS A 566 -2.85 -8.19 25.02
N THR A 567 -1.94 -7.24 24.87
CA THR A 567 -1.34 -6.51 26.00
C THR A 567 -2.20 -5.27 26.30
N GLU A 568 -2.63 -5.11 27.55
CA GLU A 568 -3.29 -3.90 28.04
C GLU A 568 -2.35 -3.14 28.99
N ASN A 569 -2.09 -1.86 28.68
CA ASN A 569 -1.38 -0.94 29.58
C ASN A 569 -2.41 -0.19 30.42
N ILE A 570 -2.42 -0.38 31.74
CA ILE A 570 -3.21 0.46 32.65
C ILE A 570 -2.32 1.64 33.08
N HIS A 571 -2.54 2.83 32.50
CA HIS A 571 -1.90 4.06 32.98
C HIS A 571 -2.68 4.61 34.18
N ALA A 572 -1.95 4.85 35.28
CA ALA A 572 -2.30 5.89 36.24
C ALA A 572 -1.80 7.25 35.72
N ASP A 573 -2.53 8.29 36.10
CA ASP A 573 -2.58 9.65 35.54
C ASP A 573 -1.23 10.32 35.20
N GLY A 574 -1.26 11.13 34.13
CA GLY A 574 -0.09 11.74 33.51
C GLY A 574 0.38 12.99 34.23
N SER A 575 1.55 12.93 34.87
CA SER A 575 2.45 14.08 34.97
C SER A 575 3.91 13.67 35.20
N ALA A 576 4.80 14.35 34.48
CA ALA A 576 6.27 14.38 34.65
C ALA A 576 7.07 13.09 34.35
N PHE A 577 7.83 13.13 33.25
CA PHE A 577 9.05 12.32 33.06
C PHE A 577 10.11 12.73 34.10
N THR A 578 9.97 12.28 35.34
CA THR A 578 11.03 12.25 36.35
C THR A 578 10.60 11.30 37.47
N LYS A 579 11.29 10.15 37.57
CA LYS A 579 11.11 9.07 38.58
C LYS A 579 9.68 8.55 38.70
N ILE A 580 9.42 7.42 38.06
CA ILE A 580 8.24 6.58 38.30
C ILE A 580 8.20 6.24 39.81
N GLN A 581 7.38 6.94 40.59
CA GLN A 581 7.15 6.64 42.02
C GLN A 581 6.05 5.58 42.22
N GLN A 582 5.33 5.18 41.17
CA GLN A 582 4.31 4.13 41.23
C GLN A 582 4.61 2.99 40.25
N PRO A 583 4.65 1.73 40.70
CA PRO A 583 4.91 0.60 39.81
C PRO A 583 3.85 0.49 38.70
N ILE A 584 4.29 0.27 37.46
CA ILE A 584 3.42 0.05 36.30
C ILE A 584 2.99 -1.42 36.31
N LYS A 585 1.67 -1.67 36.33
CA LYS A 585 1.11 -3.02 36.24
C LYS A 585 0.66 -3.30 34.80
N TYR A 586 1.28 -4.29 34.18
CA TYR A 586 0.93 -4.85 32.89
C TYR A 586 -0.02 -6.01 33.07
N PHE A 587 -1.08 -6.04 32.25
CA PHE A 587 -1.99 -7.16 32.15
C PHE A 587 -1.98 -7.66 30.72
N TRP A 588 -1.90 -8.97 30.56
CA TRP A 588 -2.07 -9.62 29.28
C TRP A 588 -3.13 -10.69 29.42
N LYS A 589 -4.07 -10.72 28.48
CA LYS A 589 -5.14 -11.72 28.42
C LYS A 589 -5.16 -12.36 27.04
N GLY A 590 -5.41 -13.66 27.00
CA GLY A 590 -5.44 -14.41 25.76
C GLY A 590 -5.87 -15.87 25.92
N PHE A 591 -5.55 -16.66 24.91
CA PHE A 591 -5.81 -18.09 24.84
C PHE A 591 -4.54 -18.83 24.44
N LEU A 592 -4.27 -19.95 25.11
CA LEU A 592 -3.26 -20.93 24.75
C LEU A 592 -3.95 -21.99 23.89
N LYS A 593 -3.64 -22.02 22.60
CA LYS A 593 -4.04 -23.07 21.66
C LYS A 593 -3.09 -24.26 21.80
N VAL A 594 -3.58 -25.37 22.32
CA VAL A 594 -2.85 -26.64 22.44
C VAL A 594 -3.15 -27.48 21.21
N GLU A 595 -2.14 -27.79 20.41
CA GLU A 595 -2.31 -28.54 19.16
C GLU A 595 -2.30 -30.05 19.39
N ASN A 596 -1.53 -30.53 20.36
CA ASN A 596 -1.44 -31.94 20.72
C ASN A 596 -1.72 -32.14 22.21
N THR A 597 -2.48 -33.17 22.56
CA THR A 597 -2.64 -33.57 23.97
C THR A 597 -1.29 -34.02 24.53
N GLY A 598 -0.89 -33.48 25.69
CA GLY A 598 0.40 -33.83 26.30
C GLY A 598 0.74 -33.02 27.55
N GLU A 599 1.95 -33.23 28.06
CA GLU A 599 2.47 -32.53 29.22
C GLU A 599 3.27 -31.27 28.81
N TYR A 600 2.92 -30.15 29.40
CA TYR A 600 3.49 -28.83 29.11
C TYR A 600 4.07 -28.20 30.38
N VAL A 601 5.23 -27.56 30.26
CA VAL A 601 5.83 -26.74 31.32
C VAL A 601 5.77 -25.29 30.90
N LEU A 602 5.09 -24.46 31.66
CA LEU A 602 5.06 -23.02 31.45
C LEU A 602 5.87 -22.33 32.54
N SER A 603 6.87 -21.56 32.15
CA SER A 603 7.82 -20.87 33.01
C SER A 603 7.62 -19.36 32.90
N LEU A 604 7.31 -18.71 33.99
CA LEU A 604 7.25 -17.26 34.09
C LEU A 604 8.58 -16.74 34.63
N ILE A 605 9.17 -15.80 33.92
CA ILE A 605 10.48 -15.24 34.18
C ILE A 605 10.34 -13.73 34.33
N SER A 606 10.61 -13.16 35.50
CA SER A 606 10.33 -11.74 35.73
C SER A 606 11.32 -11.06 36.69
N TYR A 607 11.55 -9.76 36.48
CA TYR A 607 12.24 -8.84 37.42
C TYR A 607 11.20 -8.01 38.20
N GLY A 608 10.25 -8.69 38.82
CA GLY A 608 9.18 -8.06 39.61
C GLY A 608 8.01 -9.01 39.91
N PRO A 609 7.05 -8.58 40.74
CA PRO A 609 5.86 -9.36 41.05
C PRO A 609 5.10 -9.73 39.76
N SER A 610 4.78 -11.01 39.61
CA SER A 610 4.10 -11.52 38.41
C SER A 610 3.19 -12.69 38.72
N ARG A 611 2.12 -12.85 37.94
CA ARG A 611 1.17 -13.96 38.05
C ARG A 611 0.85 -14.58 36.71
N LEU A 612 0.59 -15.88 36.74
CA LEU A 612 0.04 -16.66 35.63
C LEU A 612 -1.26 -17.30 36.09
N TYR A 613 -2.31 -17.06 35.31
CA TYR A 613 -3.56 -17.80 35.39
C TYR A 613 -3.77 -18.61 34.12
N LEU A 614 -4.26 -19.83 34.28
CA LEU A 614 -4.73 -20.69 33.18
C LEU A 614 -6.11 -21.20 33.59
N ASN A 615 -7.12 -21.04 32.73
CA ASN A 615 -8.54 -21.33 33.06
C ASN A 615 -8.98 -20.73 34.41
N ASP A 616 -8.64 -19.46 34.65
CA ASP A 616 -8.95 -18.69 35.86
C ASP A 616 -8.37 -19.24 37.17
N ARG A 617 -7.52 -20.27 37.09
CA ARG A 617 -6.78 -20.80 38.23
C ARG A 617 -5.39 -20.19 38.26
N LEU A 618 -5.00 -19.65 39.41
CA LEU A 618 -3.65 -19.14 39.65
C LEU A 618 -2.66 -20.32 39.74
N TYR A 619 -1.69 -20.36 38.84
CA TYR A 619 -0.67 -21.42 38.80
C TYR A 619 0.70 -20.91 39.20
N ILE A 620 1.03 -19.67 38.83
CA ILE A 620 2.28 -19.03 39.24
C ILE A 620 1.90 -17.75 39.96
N ASP A 621 2.26 -17.67 41.24
CA ASP A 621 2.28 -16.42 41.99
C ASP A 621 3.71 -16.10 42.40
N ASN A 622 4.18 -14.95 41.96
CA ASN A 622 5.47 -14.39 42.33
C ASN A 622 5.33 -13.14 43.22
N TYR A 623 4.17 -12.94 43.85
CA TYR A 623 3.98 -12.00 44.96
C TYR A 623 4.50 -12.61 46.27
N GLY A 624 5.83 -12.72 46.40
CA GLY A 624 6.50 -12.93 47.69
C GLY A 624 7.13 -11.61 48.13
N GLY A 625 6.94 -11.21 49.39
CA GLY A 625 7.33 -9.88 49.90
C GLY A 625 8.76 -9.42 49.55
N SER A 626 8.90 -8.09 49.41
CA SER A 626 10.04 -7.32 48.87
C SER A 626 10.37 -7.60 47.40
N ILE A 627 10.44 -6.54 46.58
CA ILE A 627 10.72 -6.65 45.14
C ILE A 627 12.13 -7.23 44.96
N PRO A 628 12.26 -8.41 44.34
CA PRO A 628 13.56 -9.02 44.15
C PRO A 628 14.37 -8.21 43.13
N HIS A 629 15.59 -7.82 43.49
CA HIS A 629 16.54 -7.17 42.56
C HIS A 629 17.20 -8.16 41.56
N HIS A 630 16.62 -9.36 41.37
CA HIS A 630 17.16 -10.42 40.52
C HIS A 630 16.06 -11.15 39.74
N LYS A 631 16.43 -11.78 38.61
CA LYS A 631 15.55 -12.57 37.74
C LYS A 631 14.94 -13.74 38.53
N ILE A 632 13.62 -13.80 38.64
CA ILE A 632 12.92 -14.99 39.17
C ILE A 632 12.36 -15.79 38.01
N ARG A 633 12.62 -17.09 38.00
CA ARG A 633 11.97 -18.07 37.11
C ARG A 633 11.14 -19.02 37.95
N LYS A 634 9.84 -19.11 37.68
CA LYS A 634 8.93 -20.07 38.31
C LYS A 634 8.20 -20.82 37.22
N SER A 635 8.09 -22.14 37.36
CA SER A 635 7.48 -23.00 36.34
C SER A 635 6.34 -23.80 36.93
N ALA A 636 5.32 -24.04 36.11
CA ALA A 636 4.21 -24.93 36.42
C ALA A 636 4.10 -25.98 35.30
N ILE A 637 3.71 -27.19 35.67
CA ILE A 637 3.50 -28.31 34.76
C ILE A 637 1.99 -28.51 34.58
N PHE A 638 1.57 -28.77 33.35
CA PHE A 638 0.18 -28.90 32.93
C PHE A 638 0.02 -30.14 32.09
N GLN A 639 -1.06 -30.88 32.33
CA GLN A 639 -1.57 -31.88 31.39
C GLN A 639 -2.70 -31.23 30.62
N LEU A 640 -2.50 -30.98 29.33
CA LEU A 640 -3.45 -30.27 28.50
C LEU A 640 -3.87 -31.15 27.33
N GLU A 641 -5.17 -31.25 27.11
CA GLU A 641 -5.74 -31.83 25.90
C GLU A 641 -5.69 -30.83 24.75
N GLN A 642 -5.73 -31.31 23.51
CA GLN A 642 -5.89 -30.46 22.33
C GLN A 642 -7.11 -29.54 22.48
N GLY A 643 -6.92 -28.21 22.42
CA GLY A 643 -7.98 -27.24 22.69
C GLY A 643 -7.48 -25.82 22.94
N TYR A 644 -8.36 -24.92 23.35
CA TYR A 644 -8.02 -23.52 23.68
C TYR A 644 -8.20 -23.26 25.18
N TYR A 645 -7.18 -22.72 25.84
CA TYR A 645 -7.17 -22.47 27.28
C TYR A 645 -6.96 -20.99 27.56
N PRO A 646 -7.94 -20.30 28.16
CA PRO A 646 -7.73 -18.93 28.62
C PRO A 646 -6.49 -18.78 29.50
N ILE A 647 -5.65 -17.81 29.19
CA ILE A 647 -4.40 -17.53 29.89
C ILE A 647 -4.30 -16.03 30.20
N VAL A 648 -3.91 -15.70 31.43
CA VAL A 648 -3.74 -14.32 31.90
C VAL A 648 -2.38 -14.18 32.55
N PHE A 649 -1.63 -13.16 32.15
CA PHE A 649 -0.41 -12.76 32.81
C PHE A 649 -0.60 -11.40 33.50
N GLU A 650 -0.11 -11.30 34.72
CA GLU A 650 0.07 -10.03 35.41
C GLU A 650 1.56 -9.80 35.65
N PHE A 651 2.05 -8.59 35.42
CA PHE A 651 3.43 -8.23 35.70
C PHE A 651 3.51 -6.80 36.22
N THR A 652 4.35 -6.55 37.22
CA THR A 652 4.51 -5.24 37.83
C THR A 652 5.96 -4.80 37.73
N SER A 653 6.22 -3.65 37.08
CA SER A 653 7.55 -3.08 36.87
C SER A 653 7.74 -1.71 37.53
N GLN A 654 8.93 -1.44 38.04
CA GLN A 654 9.36 -0.11 38.50
C GLN A 654 10.34 0.60 37.54
N SER A 655 10.75 -0.05 36.43
CA SER A 655 11.70 0.48 35.46
C SER A 655 11.32 0.11 34.03
N PHE A 656 11.67 0.96 33.05
CA PHE A 656 11.46 0.66 31.63
C PHE A 656 12.27 -0.58 31.15
N ASP A 657 13.33 -0.97 31.86
CA ASP A 657 14.22 -2.09 31.51
C ASP A 657 13.84 -3.43 32.17
N ALA A 658 12.63 -3.56 32.71
CA ALA A 658 12.26 -4.77 33.44
C ALA A 658 12.01 -5.95 32.49
N ILE A 659 12.69 -7.06 32.74
CA ILE A 659 12.58 -8.29 31.95
C ILE A 659 11.35 -9.05 32.42
N PHE A 660 10.41 -9.30 31.50
CA PHE A 660 9.27 -10.19 31.66
C PHE A 660 9.18 -11.15 30.48
N ASP A 661 9.42 -12.42 30.76
CA ASP A 661 9.54 -13.49 29.78
C ASP A 661 8.65 -14.67 30.21
N VAL A 662 8.08 -15.36 29.26
CA VAL A 662 7.28 -16.54 29.51
C VAL A 662 7.80 -17.63 28.58
N GLU A 663 8.20 -18.77 29.12
CA GLU A 663 8.65 -19.88 28.30
C GLU A 663 7.68 -21.05 28.39
N MET A 664 7.38 -21.71 27.28
CA MET A 664 6.63 -22.98 27.31
C MET A 664 7.49 -24.11 26.75
N LYS A 665 7.43 -25.29 27.36
CA LYS A 665 8.07 -26.52 26.89
C LYS A 665 7.04 -27.63 26.79
N SER A 666 7.03 -28.38 25.70
CA SER A 666 6.33 -29.67 25.66
C SER A 666 7.31 -30.78 26.03
N PHE A 667 6.90 -31.71 26.89
CA PHE A 667 7.75 -32.85 27.28
C PHE A 667 8.00 -33.81 26.11
N ASP A 668 7.08 -33.89 25.15
CA ASP A 668 7.20 -34.80 24.00
C ASP A 668 8.15 -34.27 22.91
N SER A 669 8.39 -32.95 22.83
CA SER A 669 9.28 -32.35 21.82
C SER A 669 10.63 -31.86 22.37
N MET A 670 10.82 -31.76 23.70
CA MET A 670 11.97 -31.15 24.39
C MET A 670 12.34 -29.71 23.94
N GLU A 671 11.51 -29.05 23.15
CA GLU A 671 11.75 -27.68 22.68
C GLU A 671 11.39 -26.64 23.76
N THR A 672 12.22 -25.59 23.89
CA THR A 672 11.99 -24.47 24.82
C THR A 672 11.61 -23.26 24.03
N ILE A 673 10.42 -22.72 24.29
CA ILE A 673 9.88 -21.67 23.46
C ILE A 673 9.65 -20.41 24.28
N ASN A 674 10.32 -19.33 23.90
CA ASN A 674 10.27 -18.03 24.54
C ASN A 674 9.11 -17.20 23.96
N LEU A 675 8.19 -16.74 24.81
CA LEU A 675 6.98 -16.00 24.43
C LEU A 675 7.21 -14.48 24.35
N GLN A 676 8.44 -14.01 24.62
CA GLN A 676 8.76 -12.59 24.82
C GLN A 676 9.01 -11.82 23.52
N ASP A 677 9.48 -12.47 22.45
CA ASP A 677 10.04 -11.82 21.24
C ASP A 677 9.07 -10.91 20.45
N LYS A 678 7.80 -10.79 20.86
CA LYS A 678 6.79 -9.95 20.19
C LYS A 678 5.83 -9.19 21.14
N LEU A 679 6.01 -9.26 22.46
CA LEU A 679 5.03 -8.70 23.42
C LEU A 679 5.23 -7.20 23.75
N PHE A 680 6.41 -6.63 23.47
CA PHE A 680 6.79 -5.28 23.91
C PHE A 680 7.51 -4.41 22.86
N SER A 681 7.50 -4.79 21.58
CA SER A 681 8.08 -3.96 20.50
C SER A 681 7.13 -2.87 20.00
#